data_AF-A0A132MG18-F1
#
_entry.id   AF-A0A132MG18-F1
#
_cell.length_a   1.000
_cell.length_b   1.000
_cell.length_c   1.000
_cell.angle_alpha   90.00
_cell.angle_beta   90.00
_cell.angle_gamma   90.00
#
_symmetry.space_group_name_H-M   'P 1'
#
loop_
_entity.id
_entity.type
_entity.pdbx_description
1 polymer ?
#
loop_
_entity_poly.entity_id
_entity_poly.type
_entity_poly.pdbx_seq_one_letter_code
_entity_poly.pdbx_strand_id
1 'polypeptide(L)'
;MAKRRVRPPFWRRLAIFAVAVLAFLLFKDAVLPQSFHDLKLGARSTERIYAPKTVYDAKATERARQEAMAAVPNVYKVDESVTKMQLANLDRIFEDIAAVDRDETLTREERIEKVRRLIPYDLTPSVYETLAFLPPETLRTIQYWTKSIVEGIMQAGVDERELAAARAKVNEQLILAELSAPNRLVIQELARHSIVPNVKLDREKTEENKKAAADAVEPIYIYEGDIVLDYNQVINAEVLRKLELLGLMQQDKTRPYAGLALIIGMLAVSLDVYLGRSRLFLAAGGEKFALMWLLMLAFDLLLIKGFALLTVAGGFRDGLYLLPAAAMPLIAAILLSEGAAYTLALYGAIAGGIMFNERIGTLIEFRAFLYLLATGLAGAWAIGTAPSRSRTLRAGTVAAGAGIVAVFTVALLGGDDLTLLSAARWTGEAVVQGLAAAVLTLGLIPLFEAAFGILSPMRLLELANPNQPLLRKLLLEAPGTYHHSVMVANLAEAAAEAIGVDGLLARVGSYYHDVGKTKRPRYFVENQLGEERPHDRLSPWESRDIIIDHVFDGVKMLQEMRFPQAIIDIAAQHHGTTVIKYFYHKAKERKPETKPEEFRYPGPKPKTKEAAIVMIADTVEATLRAMKAPTRAEIAALVERTIREKIDDGQFDHCDLTMRELDRIREAILATLSGSFHARIEYPEESASGAGSTSGGPEGEGVEAERRSSAQ
;
A
#
# COMPACT_ATOMS: atom_id res chain seq x y z
N MET A 1 -25.66 -8.41 37.30
CA MET A 1 -24.33 -8.97 36.99
C MET A 1 -23.41 -7.88 36.45
N ALA A 2 -22.44 -7.44 37.24
CA ALA A 2 -21.43 -6.48 36.81
C ALA A 2 -20.52 -7.12 35.76
N LYS A 3 -20.46 -6.57 34.54
CA LYS A 3 -19.48 -6.94 33.53
C LYS A 3 -18.09 -6.68 34.12
N ARG A 4 -17.40 -7.71 34.63
CA ARG A 4 -15.97 -7.65 34.91
C ARG A 4 -15.30 -7.21 33.62
N ARG A 5 -14.90 -5.93 33.53
CA ARG A 5 -13.94 -5.46 32.52
C ARG A 5 -12.64 -6.20 32.80
N VAL A 6 -12.47 -7.36 32.16
CA VAL A 6 -11.18 -8.04 32.10
C VAL A 6 -10.24 -7.01 31.49
N ARG A 7 -9.30 -6.49 32.31
CA ARG A 7 -8.27 -5.58 31.80
C ARG A 7 -7.58 -6.33 30.67
N PRO A 8 -7.33 -5.67 29.52
CA PRO A 8 -6.65 -6.34 28.43
C PRO A 8 -5.31 -6.83 28.95
N PRO A 9 -4.97 -8.09 28.65
CA PRO A 9 -3.77 -8.70 29.16
C PRO A 9 -2.52 -7.87 28.81
N PHE A 10 -1.64 -7.62 29.79
CA PHE A 10 -0.44 -6.79 29.61
C PHE A 10 0.41 -7.21 28.39
N TRP A 11 0.48 -8.51 28.14
CA TRP A 11 1.21 -9.09 27.02
C TRP A 11 0.65 -8.71 25.64
N ARG A 12 -0.67 -8.50 25.51
CA ARG A 12 -1.27 -8.05 24.24
C ARG A 12 -0.73 -6.68 23.83
N ARG A 13 -0.72 -5.74 24.77
CA ARG A 13 -0.22 -4.38 24.51
C ARG A 13 1.28 -4.36 24.23
N LEU A 14 2.04 -5.21 24.94
CA LEU A 14 3.46 -5.39 24.67
C LEU A 14 3.71 -5.95 23.25
N ALA A 15 2.92 -6.92 22.80
CA ALA A 15 3.03 -7.49 21.46
C ALA A 15 2.65 -6.48 20.37
N ILE A 16 1.58 -5.70 20.58
CA ILE A 16 1.21 -4.58 19.68
C ILE A 16 2.36 -3.56 19.61
N PHE A 17 2.95 -3.21 20.75
CA PHE A 17 4.09 -2.29 20.79
C PHE A 17 5.30 -2.84 20.02
N ALA A 18 5.61 -4.14 20.16
CA ALA A 18 6.68 -4.78 19.41
C ALA A 18 6.46 -4.72 17.89
N VAL A 19 5.23 -4.99 17.42
CA VAL A 19 4.88 -4.85 15.99
C VAL A 19 4.92 -3.39 15.54
N ALA A 20 4.54 -2.44 16.39
CA ALA A 20 4.65 -1.00 16.10
C ALA A 20 6.11 -0.56 15.95
N VAL A 21 7.01 -1.05 16.80
CA VAL A 21 8.46 -0.81 16.68
C VAL A 21 9.01 -1.43 15.39
N LEU A 22 8.60 -2.66 15.06
CA LEU A 22 8.97 -3.30 13.80
C LEU A 22 8.51 -2.45 12.60
N ALA A 23 7.23 -2.04 12.58
CA ALA A 23 6.69 -1.18 11.54
C ALA A 23 7.50 0.12 11.39
N PHE A 24 7.87 0.77 12.51
CA PHE A 24 8.69 1.98 12.48
C PHE A 24 10.05 1.73 11.83
N LEU A 25 10.71 0.62 12.20
CA LEU A 25 12.00 0.25 11.63
C LEU A 25 11.92 -0.08 10.13
N LEU A 26 10.81 -0.66 9.66
CA LEU A 26 10.63 -0.98 8.25
C LEU A 26 10.23 0.25 7.40
N PHE A 27 9.49 1.19 7.99
CA PHE A 27 8.96 2.38 7.30
C PHE A 27 9.91 3.59 7.33
N LYS A 28 10.83 3.69 8.31
CA LYS A 28 11.64 4.91 8.55
C LYS A 28 12.36 5.43 7.32
N ASP A 29 12.88 4.56 6.46
CA ASP A 29 13.68 4.98 5.30
C ASP A 29 12.79 5.51 4.16
N ALA A 30 11.53 5.06 4.10
CA ALA A 30 10.58 5.46 3.06
C ALA A 30 9.89 6.82 3.34
N VAL A 31 9.97 7.31 4.57
CA VAL A 31 9.44 8.63 4.97
C VAL A 31 10.51 9.72 5.03
N LEU A 32 11.79 9.35 4.91
CA LEU A 32 12.87 10.32 4.80
C LEU A 32 12.86 10.90 3.38
N PRO A 33 12.82 12.23 3.21
CA PRO A 33 12.97 12.81 1.89
C PRO A 33 14.39 12.55 1.39
N GLN A 34 14.55 12.47 0.07
CA GLN A 34 15.87 12.27 -0.54
C GLN A 34 16.82 13.39 -0.10
N SER A 35 17.98 13.00 0.40
CA SER A 35 19.03 13.91 0.86
C SER A 35 20.36 13.48 0.28
N PHE A 36 21.09 14.41 -0.32
CA PHE A 36 22.33 14.15 -1.05
C PHE A 36 23.53 14.70 -0.27
N HIS A 37 23.82 14.10 0.89
CA HIS A 37 24.89 14.56 1.78
C HIS A 37 26.31 14.34 1.24
N ASP A 38 26.49 13.40 0.31
CA ASP A 38 27.82 12.97 -0.16
C ASP A 38 28.31 13.71 -1.42
N LEU A 39 27.53 14.68 -1.93
CA LEU A 39 27.89 15.46 -3.10
C LEU A 39 29.02 16.44 -2.78
N LYS A 40 30.21 16.17 -3.34
CA LYS A 40 31.40 17.01 -3.18
C LYS A 40 31.57 17.98 -4.35
N LEU A 41 32.00 19.21 -4.04
CA LEU A 41 32.38 20.19 -5.05
C LEU A 41 33.44 19.59 -5.99
N GLY A 42 33.21 19.66 -7.30
CA GLY A 42 34.11 19.14 -8.34
C GLY A 42 33.92 17.67 -8.70
N ALA A 43 33.08 16.91 -7.99
CA ALA A 43 32.70 15.56 -8.40
C ALA A 43 31.66 15.59 -9.53
N ARG A 44 31.56 14.49 -10.29
CA ARG A 44 30.54 14.29 -11.33
C ARG A 44 29.34 13.56 -10.75
N SER A 45 28.14 14.01 -11.12
CA SER A 45 26.90 13.37 -10.67
C SER A 45 26.71 11.98 -11.27
N THR A 46 26.30 11.02 -10.45
CA THR A 46 25.91 9.66 -10.87
C THR A 46 24.41 9.55 -11.17
N GLU A 47 23.63 10.56 -10.82
CA GLU A 47 22.18 10.57 -10.98
C GLU A 47 21.65 11.96 -11.35
N ARG A 48 20.42 12.02 -11.86
CA ARG A 48 19.73 13.27 -12.17
C ARG A 48 18.85 13.66 -10.99
N ILE A 49 19.00 14.89 -10.50
CA ILE A 49 18.26 15.41 -9.35
C ILE A 49 17.25 16.46 -9.84
N TYR A 50 16.00 16.27 -9.46
CA TYR A 50 14.90 17.19 -9.73
C TYR A 50 14.54 18.01 -8.49
N ALA A 51 14.01 19.20 -8.69
CA ALA A 51 13.54 20.06 -7.62
C ALA A 51 12.26 19.47 -6.98
N PRO A 52 12.24 19.18 -5.66
CA PRO A 52 11.10 18.55 -4.98
C PRO A 52 9.94 19.51 -4.70
N LYS A 53 10.16 20.82 -4.84
CA LYS A 53 9.22 21.87 -4.52
C LYS A 53 9.64 23.16 -5.22
N THR A 54 8.68 24.06 -5.44
CA THR A 54 8.96 25.39 -5.96
C THR A 54 9.57 26.29 -4.88
N VAL A 55 10.71 26.94 -5.16
CA VAL A 55 11.38 27.85 -4.21
C VAL A 55 11.83 29.13 -4.90
N TYR A 56 11.64 30.27 -4.22
CA TYR A 56 12.13 31.57 -4.64
C TYR A 56 13.66 31.66 -4.53
N ASP A 57 14.33 31.99 -5.64
CA ASP A 57 15.77 32.17 -5.67
C ASP A 57 16.17 33.64 -5.57
N ALA A 58 16.27 34.11 -4.32
CA ALA A 58 16.62 35.50 -4.01
C ALA A 58 17.97 35.91 -4.61
N LYS A 59 18.97 35.01 -4.61
CA LYS A 59 20.32 35.31 -5.09
C LYS A 59 20.37 35.40 -6.62
N ALA A 60 19.70 34.49 -7.32
CA ALA A 60 19.59 34.56 -8.77
C ALA A 60 18.81 35.81 -9.22
N THR A 61 17.72 36.13 -8.53
CA THR A 61 16.92 37.33 -8.79
C THR A 61 17.76 38.60 -8.61
N GLU A 62 18.51 38.69 -7.51
CA GLU A 62 19.36 39.86 -7.24
C GLU A 62 20.50 39.99 -8.25
N ARG A 63 21.09 38.86 -8.67
CA ARG A 63 22.10 38.87 -9.73
C ARG A 63 21.53 39.35 -11.06
N ALA A 64 20.34 38.88 -11.43
CA ALA A 64 19.66 39.33 -12.65
C ALA A 64 19.32 40.83 -12.60
N ARG A 65 18.94 41.36 -11.42
CA ARG A 65 18.77 42.81 -11.20
C ARG A 65 20.05 43.58 -11.43
N GLN A 66 21.17 43.11 -10.87
CA GLN A 66 22.47 43.76 -11.04
C GLN A 66 22.95 43.74 -12.50
N GLU A 67 22.75 42.62 -13.20
CA GLU A 67 23.07 42.49 -14.62
C GLU A 67 22.19 43.43 -15.46
N ALA A 68 20.89 43.56 -15.15
CA ALA A 68 19.99 44.51 -15.79
C ALA A 68 20.41 45.98 -15.56
N MET A 69 20.83 46.34 -14.34
CA MET A 69 21.35 47.67 -14.03
C MET A 69 22.65 47.97 -14.80
N ALA A 70 23.55 46.98 -14.90
CA ALA A 70 24.82 47.15 -15.60
C ALA A 70 24.66 47.30 -17.12
N ALA A 71 23.59 46.74 -17.69
CA ALA A 71 23.28 46.84 -19.11
C ALA A 71 22.68 48.20 -19.51
N VAL A 72 22.25 49.04 -18.56
CA VAL A 72 21.67 50.36 -18.88
C VAL A 72 22.77 51.34 -19.33
N PRO A 73 22.70 51.86 -20.56
CA PRO A 73 23.67 52.85 -21.03
C PRO A 73 23.53 54.17 -20.28
N ASN A 74 24.66 54.87 -20.12
CA ASN A 74 24.70 56.21 -19.54
C ASN A 74 23.89 57.20 -20.39
N VAL A 75 23.10 58.06 -19.73
CA VAL A 75 22.33 59.13 -20.38
C VAL A 75 23.12 60.44 -20.31
N TYR A 76 23.24 61.15 -21.43
CA TYR A 76 23.95 62.41 -21.52
C TYR A 76 22.98 63.56 -21.80
N LYS A 77 23.24 64.73 -21.22
CA LYS A 77 22.47 65.97 -21.39
C LYS A 77 23.37 67.07 -21.94
N VAL A 78 22.84 67.89 -22.85
CA VAL A 78 23.55 69.06 -23.40
C VAL A 78 23.68 70.13 -22.32
N ASP A 79 24.90 70.60 -22.11
CA ASP A 79 25.24 71.74 -21.27
C ASP A 79 25.21 73.03 -22.10
N GLU A 80 24.06 73.68 -22.09
CA GLU A 80 23.83 74.95 -22.79
C GLU A 80 24.78 76.07 -22.35
N SER A 81 25.36 76.01 -21.14
CA SER A 81 26.27 77.06 -20.66
C SER A 81 27.56 77.11 -21.48
N VAL A 82 28.04 75.94 -21.93
CA VAL A 82 29.22 75.82 -22.80
C VAL A 82 28.94 76.41 -24.17
N THR A 83 27.76 76.12 -24.74
CA THR A 83 27.32 76.71 -26.02
C THR A 83 27.24 78.23 -25.93
N LYS A 84 26.58 78.76 -24.88
CA LYS A 84 26.45 80.21 -24.65
C LYS A 84 27.80 80.89 -24.47
N MET A 85 28.74 80.25 -23.77
CA MET A 85 30.10 80.76 -23.59
C MET A 85 30.88 80.83 -24.91
N GLN A 86 30.78 79.82 -25.78
CA GLN A 86 31.45 79.84 -27.09
C GLN A 86 30.89 80.94 -28.00
N LEU A 87 29.57 81.13 -28.01
CA LEU A 87 28.94 82.21 -28.77
C LEU A 87 29.36 83.60 -28.25
N ALA A 88 29.47 83.77 -26.93
CA ALA A 88 29.95 85.01 -26.33
C ALA A 88 31.44 85.27 -26.62
N ASN A 89 32.27 84.23 -26.69
CA ASN A 89 33.68 84.36 -27.10
C ASN A 89 33.80 84.79 -28.56
N LEU A 90 32.97 84.22 -29.45
CA LEU A 90 32.90 84.66 -30.84
C LEU A 90 32.49 86.13 -30.95
N ASP A 91 31.48 86.56 -30.19
CA ASP A 91 31.08 87.98 -30.18
C ASP A 91 32.23 88.91 -29.80
N ARG A 92 32.98 88.58 -28.75
CA ARG A 92 34.16 89.36 -28.34
C ARG A 92 35.23 89.40 -29.43
N ILE A 93 35.55 88.26 -30.05
CA ILE A 93 36.53 88.20 -31.14
C ILE A 93 36.12 89.13 -32.29
N PHE A 94 34.85 89.10 -32.71
CA PHE A 94 34.37 89.97 -33.79
C PHE A 94 34.31 91.44 -33.39
N GLU A 95 33.93 91.77 -32.14
CA GLU A 95 33.96 93.13 -31.61
C GLU A 95 35.38 93.70 -31.57
N ASP A 96 36.35 92.92 -31.09
CA ASP A 96 37.76 93.32 -31.03
C ASP A 96 38.35 93.51 -32.43
N ILE A 97 38.03 92.62 -33.39
CA ILE A 97 38.44 92.78 -34.80
C ILE A 97 37.83 94.06 -35.41
N ALA A 98 36.56 94.36 -35.12
CA ALA A 98 35.92 95.58 -35.59
C ALA A 98 36.55 96.86 -34.98
N ALA A 99 37.11 96.78 -33.77
CA ALA A 99 37.85 97.88 -33.14
C ALA A 99 39.22 98.11 -33.79
N VAL A 100 39.88 97.06 -34.28
CA VAL A 100 41.16 97.17 -35.02
C VAL A 100 40.99 97.90 -36.35
N ASP A 101 39.86 97.73 -37.04
CA ASP A 101 39.59 98.42 -38.31
C ASP A 101 39.46 99.94 -38.15
N ARG A 102 38.95 100.40 -37.00
CA ARG A 102 38.77 101.83 -36.67
C ARG A 102 40.07 102.57 -36.34
N ASP A 103 41.16 101.85 -36.19
CA ASP A 103 42.48 102.40 -35.89
C ASP A 103 43.23 102.69 -37.20
N GLU A 104 43.08 103.92 -37.71
CA GLU A 104 43.70 104.39 -38.96
C GLU A 104 45.22 104.56 -38.86
N THR A 105 45.80 104.42 -37.65
CA THR A 105 47.23 104.66 -37.40
C THR A 105 48.12 103.43 -37.61
N LEU A 106 47.52 102.26 -37.85
CA LEU A 106 48.24 100.98 -37.98
C LEU A 106 48.74 100.74 -39.41
N THR A 107 49.98 100.28 -39.54
CA THR A 107 50.50 99.75 -40.81
C THR A 107 49.84 98.41 -41.17
N ARG A 108 49.96 97.99 -42.44
CA ARG A 108 49.38 96.74 -42.94
C ARG A 108 49.82 95.52 -42.12
N GLU A 109 51.09 95.47 -41.76
CA GLU A 109 51.70 94.36 -41.00
C GLU A 109 51.27 94.39 -39.52
N GLU A 110 51.20 95.58 -38.91
CA GLU A 110 50.75 95.76 -37.52
C GLU A 110 49.27 95.37 -37.34
N ARG A 111 48.43 95.63 -38.36
CA ARG A 111 47.01 95.29 -38.33
C ARG A 111 46.78 93.77 -38.31
N ILE A 112 47.49 93.04 -39.17
CA ILE A 112 47.42 91.56 -39.23
C ILE A 112 47.93 90.95 -37.92
N GLU A 113 49.03 91.46 -37.37
CA GLU A 113 49.59 90.99 -36.10
C GLU A 113 48.66 91.28 -34.91
N LYS A 114 47.96 92.42 -34.90
CA LYS A 114 46.96 92.75 -33.86
C LYS A 114 45.76 91.79 -33.93
N VAL A 115 45.22 91.51 -35.12
CA VAL A 115 44.15 90.51 -35.32
C VAL A 115 44.61 89.11 -34.88
N ARG A 116 45.86 88.73 -35.21
CA ARG A 116 46.42 87.44 -34.80
C ARG A 116 46.46 87.27 -33.28
N ARG A 117 46.76 88.32 -32.52
CA ARG A 117 46.81 88.28 -31.04
C ARG A 117 45.44 88.19 -30.38
N LEU A 118 44.37 88.61 -31.07
CA LEU A 118 43.00 88.59 -30.54
C LEU A 118 42.35 87.21 -30.65
N ILE A 119 42.86 86.35 -31.53
CA ILE A 119 42.30 85.02 -31.77
C ILE A 119 43.12 83.99 -30.96
N PRO A 120 42.50 83.24 -30.03
CA PRO A 120 43.22 82.37 -29.11
C PRO A 120 43.69 81.03 -29.74
N TYR A 121 43.60 80.89 -31.06
CA TYR A 121 43.94 79.69 -31.82
C TYR A 121 44.55 80.06 -33.17
N ASP A 122 45.40 79.17 -33.69
CA ASP A 122 46.09 79.40 -34.95
C ASP A 122 45.18 79.17 -36.17
N LEU A 123 45.02 80.22 -36.96
CA LEU A 123 44.36 80.21 -38.26
C LEU A 123 45.37 80.21 -39.42
N THR A 124 44.90 79.90 -40.63
CA THR A 124 45.72 79.98 -41.84
C THR A 124 46.15 81.44 -42.10
N PRO A 125 47.38 81.73 -42.56
CA PRO A 125 47.85 83.11 -42.78
C PRO A 125 46.92 83.98 -43.65
N SER A 126 46.26 83.40 -44.65
CA SER A 126 45.29 84.08 -45.51
C SER A 126 44.01 84.50 -44.78
N VAL A 127 43.64 83.82 -43.69
CA VAL A 127 42.46 84.13 -42.87
C VAL A 127 42.72 85.37 -42.02
N TYR A 128 43.91 85.51 -41.43
CA TYR A 128 44.29 86.73 -40.71
C TYR A 128 44.34 87.95 -41.63
N GLU A 129 44.91 87.79 -42.83
CA GLU A 129 44.93 88.85 -43.84
C GLU A 129 43.51 89.22 -44.28
N THR A 130 42.64 88.24 -44.50
CA THR A 130 41.23 88.51 -44.83
C THR A 130 40.56 89.28 -43.70
N LEU A 131 40.61 88.78 -42.46
CA LEU A 131 39.97 89.39 -41.29
C LEU A 131 40.43 90.83 -41.02
N ALA A 132 41.70 91.15 -41.27
CA ALA A 132 42.26 92.48 -41.04
C ALA A 132 41.75 93.58 -41.99
N PHE A 133 41.16 93.21 -43.13
CA PHE A 133 40.75 94.16 -44.19
C PHE A 133 39.31 93.96 -44.67
N LEU A 134 38.45 93.30 -43.89
CA LEU A 134 37.05 93.10 -44.24
C LEU A 134 36.23 94.40 -44.08
N PRO A 135 35.33 94.73 -45.02
CA PRO A 135 34.33 95.76 -44.81
C PRO A 135 33.45 95.45 -43.58
N PRO A 136 33.03 96.46 -42.79
CA PRO A 136 32.22 96.25 -41.60
C PRO A 136 30.93 95.44 -41.84
N GLU A 137 30.27 95.61 -43.00
CA GLU A 137 29.08 94.84 -43.37
C GLU A 137 29.39 93.35 -43.62
N THR A 138 30.54 93.07 -44.21
CA THR A 138 30.99 91.71 -44.48
C THR A 138 31.42 91.01 -43.19
N LEU A 139 32.05 91.74 -42.27
CA LEU A 139 32.40 91.24 -40.94
C LEU A 139 31.16 90.83 -40.14
N ARG A 140 30.10 91.65 -40.16
CA ARG A 140 28.79 91.30 -39.56
C ARG A 140 28.18 90.05 -40.17
N THR A 141 28.24 89.93 -41.48
CA THR A 141 27.73 88.75 -42.21
C THR A 141 28.48 87.48 -41.81
N ILE A 142 29.81 87.55 -41.72
CA ILE A 142 30.66 86.44 -41.27
C ILE A 142 30.34 86.08 -39.81
N GLN A 143 30.23 87.06 -38.91
CA GLN A 143 29.86 86.84 -37.51
C GLN A 143 28.52 86.09 -37.38
N TYR A 144 27.50 86.52 -38.12
CA TYR A 144 26.19 85.87 -38.11
C TYR A 144 26.29 84.38 -38.52
N TRP A 145 26.93 84.09 -39.65
CA TRP A 145 27.06 82.71 -40.15
C TRP A 145 27.92 81.84 -39.24
N THR A 146 29.05 82.35 -38.73
CA THR A 146 29.88 81.63 -37.77
C THR A 146 29.09 81.27 -36.51
N LYS A 147 28.34 82.21 -35.94
CA LYS A 147 27.52 81.96 -34.74
C LYS A 147 26.38 80.99 -35.01
N SER A 148 25.65 81.15 -36.11
CA SER A 148 24.52 80.28 -36.44
C SER A 148 24.95 78.82 -36.61
N ILE A 149 26.11 78.58 -37.25
CA ILE A 149 26.66 77.24 -37.46
C ILE A 149 27.12 76.63 -36.12
N VAL A 150 27.86 77.41 -35.32
CA VAL A 150 28.36 76.95 -34.01
C VAL A 150 27.19 76.66 -33.07
N GLU A 151 26.18 77.52 -33.03
CA GLU A 151 24.96 77.32 -32.23
C GLU A 151 24.20 76.07 -32.68
N GLY A 152 23.93 75.92 -33.98
CA GLY A 152 23.17 74.77 -34.49
C GLY A 152 23.88 73.43 -34.24
N ILE A 153 25.19 73.37 -34.43
CA ILE A 153 25.97 72.14 -34.17
C ILE A 153 26.06 71.84 -32.67
N MET A 154 26.29 72.85 -31.84
CA MET A 154 26.41 72.65 -30.39
C MET A 154 25.05 72.38 -29.72
N GLN A 155 23.93 72.92 -30.21
CA GLN A 155 22.59 72.59 -29.68
C GLN A 155 22.21 71.12 -29.88
N ALA A 156 22.73 70.46 -30.93
CA ALA A 156 22.53 69.04 -31.17
C ALA A 156 23.29 68.13 -30.16
N GLY A 157 24.20 68.70 -29.37
CA GLY A 157 25.07 67.97 -28.45
C GLY A 157 26.32 67.44 -29.15
N VAL A 158 27.49 67.76 -28.58
CA VAL A 158 28.79 67.31 -29.07
C VAL A 158 29.46 66.49 -27.96
N ASP A 159 29.54 65.17 -28.17
CA ASP A 159 30.36 64.25 -27.35
C ASP A 159 31.84 64.40 -27.70
N GLU A 160 32.72 64.19 -26.73
CA GLU A 160 34.17 64.25 -26.93
C GLU A 160 34.65 63.27 -28.01
N ARG A 161 34.04 62.09 -28.09
CA ARG A 161 34.35 61.06 -29.10
C ARG A 161 33.88 61.45 -30.49
N GLU A 162 32.89 62.33 -30.60
CA GLU A 162 32.27 62.75 -31.87
C GLU A 162 32.71 64.15 -32.31
N LEU A 163 33.62 64.80 -31.57
CA LEU A 163 34.06 66.16 -31.83
C LEU A 163 34.59 66.36 -33.27
N ALA A 164 35.34 65.39 -33.79
CA ALA A 164 35.86 65.43 -35.16
C ALA A 164 34.74 65.41 -36.21
N ALA A 165 33.70 64.59 -35.98
CA ALA A 165 32.53 64.52 -36.85
C ALA A 165 31.69 65.80 -36.75
N ALA A 166 31.49 66.34 -35.53
CA ALA A 166 30.79 67.60 -35.31
C ALA A 166 31.47 68.78 -36.04
N ARG A 167 32.81 68.85 -36.01
CA ARG A 167 33.58 69.87 -36.75
C ARG A 167 33.50 69.70 -38.27
N ALA A 168 33.34 68.48 -38.77
CA ALA A 168 33.18 68.23 -40.21
C ALA A 168 31.84 68.79 -40.76
N LYS A 169 30.77 68.76 -39.94
CA LYS A 169 29.44 69.31 -40.29
C LYS A 169 29.45 70.81 -40.60
N VAL A 170 30.45 71.56 -40.14
CA VAL A 170 30.64 72.98 -40.49
C VAL A 170 30.66 73.17 -42.01
N ASN A 171 31.33 72.27 -42.74
CA ASN A 171 31.44 72.37 -44.19
C ASN A 171 30.11 72.12 -44.88
N GLU A 172 29.30 71.20 -44.36
CA GLU A 172 27.98 70.86 -44.90
C GLU A 172 27.02 72.05 -44.78
N GLN A 173 27.04 72.75 -43.64
CA GLN A 173 26.19 73.92 -43.42
C GLN A 173 26.63 75.15 -44.23
N LEU A 174 27.89 75.23 -44.64
CA LEU A 174 28.44 76.33 -45.45
C LEU A 174 28.11 76.24 -46.96
N ILE A 175 27.69 75.08 -47.45
CA ILE A 175 27.36 74.89 -48.88
C ILE A 175 26.17 75.75 -49.30
N LEU A 176 25.25 76.01 -48.37
CA LEU A 176 24.02 76.77 -48.61
C LEU A 176 24.20 78.29 -48.53
N ALA A 177 25.38 78.79 -48.15
CA ALA A 177 25.66 80.21 -47.99
C ALA A 177 26.34 80.80 -49.25
N GLU A 178 25.72 81.84 -49.82
CA GLU A 178 26.28 82.63 -50.94
C GLU A 178 27.43 83.53 -50.45
N LEU A 179 28.60 82.93 -50.27
CA LEU A 179 29.79 83.59 -49.73
C LEU A 179 30.97 83.46 -50.70
N SER A 180 31.83 84.49 -50.74
CA SER A 180 33.10 84.43 -51.45
C SER A 180 34.03 83.38 -50.83
N ALA A 181 34.95 82.83 -51.64
CA ALA A 181 35.89 81.82 -51.17
C ALA A 181 36.71 82.27 -49.93
N PRO A 182 37.22 83.51 -49.85
CA PRO A 182 37.90 84.01 -48.64
C PRO A 182 37.00 84.05 -47.41
N ASN A 183 35.76 84.54 -47.54
CA ASN A 183 34.81 84.65 -46.42
C ASN A 183 34.39 83.26 -45.90
N ARG A 184 34.24 82.29 -46.81
CA ARG A 184 33.91 80.91 -46.46
C ARG A 184 35.02 80.25 -45.63
N LEU A 185 36.29 80.48 -46.00
CA LEU A 185 37.43 79.95 -45.27
C LEU A 185 37.52 80.52 -43.84
N VAL A 186 37.26 81.83 -43.69
CA VAL A 186 37.20 82.50 -42.38
C VAL A 186 36.14 81.85 -41.48
N ILE A 187 34.91 81.67 -41.98
CA ILE A 187 33.83 81.06 -41.20
C ILE A 187 34.17 79.61 -40.85
N GLN A 188 34.73 78.86 -41.81
CA GLN A 188 35.09 77.46 -41.64
C GLN A 188 36.07 77.28 -40.48
N GLU A 189 37.16 78.05 -40.45
CA GLU A 189 38.17 77.88 -39.40
C GLU A 189 37.66 78.38 -38.04
N LEU A 190 37.04 79.58 -37.98
CA LEU A 190 36.49 80.12 -36.74
C LEU A 190 35.41 79.20 -36.13
N ALA A 191 34.50 78.67 -36.95
CA ALA A 191 33.45 77.77 -36.48
C ALA A 191 34.00 76.43 -36.01
N ARG A 192 34.96 75.83 -36.74
CA ARG A 192 35.59 74.55 -36.34
C ARG A 192 36.31 74.65 -35.00
N HIS A 193 37.00 75.76 -34.74
CA HIS A 193 37.72 75.97 -33.49
C HIS A 193 36.78 76.30 -32.32
N SER A 194 35.62 76.89 -32.59
CA SER A 194 34.63 77.25 -31.56
C SER A 194 33.72 76.09 -31.14
N ILE A 195 33.64 75.02 -31.94
CA ILE A 195 32.93 73.79 -31.56
C ILE A 195 33.79 72.99 -30.57
N VAL A 196 33.23 72.79 -29.38
CA VAL A 196 33.82 72.02 -28.27
C VAL A 196 32.80 71.02 -27.71
N PRO A 197 33.24 69.97 -27.01
CA PRO A 197 32.32 69.04 -26.35
C PRO A 197 31.46 69.77 -25.32
N ASN A 198 30.15 69.53 -25.37
CA ASN A 198 29.19 70.21 -24.50
C ASN A 198 28.12 69.26 -23.93
N VAL A 199 28.31 67.95 -24.00
CA VAL A 199 27.44 67.00 -23.29
C VAL A 199 28.04 66.64 -21.93
N LYS A 200 27.19 66.49 -20.92
CA LYS A 200 27.56 66.02 -19.58
C LYS A 200 26.70 64.82 -19.19
N LEU A 201 27.27 63.91 -18.40
CA LEU A 201 26.55 62.75 -17.87
C LEU A 201 25.38 63.21 -16.98
N ASP A 202 24.16 62.83 -17.34
CA ASP A 202 22.97 62.99 -16.50
C ASP A 202 22.92 61.82 -15.51
N ARG A 203 23.52 62.03 -14.33
CA ARG A 203 23.60 61.01 -13.28
C ARG A 203 22.23 60.64 -12.75
N GLU A 204 21.33 61.60 -12.62
CA GLU A 204 19.99 61.38 -12.06
C GLU A 204 19.17 60.50 -13.00
N LYS A 205 19.13 60.85 -14.30
CA LYS A 205 18.40 60.06 -15.29
C LYS A 205 19.02 58.68 -15.52
N THR A 206 20.35 58.58 -15.47
CA THR A 206 21.05 57.29 -15.58
C THR A 206 20.71 56.36 -14.42
N GLU A 207 20.72 56.86 -13.17
CA GLU A 207 20.37 56.04 -12.00
C GLU A 207 18.87 55.71 -11.94
N GLU A 208 17.99 56.62 -12.36
CA GLU A 208 16.55 56.34 -12.50
C GLU A 208 16.30 55.19 -13.50
N ASN A 209 16.96 55.23 -14.67
CA ASN A 209 16.84 54.18 -15.67
C ASN A 209 17.40 52.84 -15.18
N LYS A 210 18.52 52.85 -14.43
CA LYS A 210 19.06 51.64 -13.80
C LYS A 210 18.08 51.03 -12.80
N LYS A 211 17.47 51.87 -11.96
CA LYS A 211 16.47 51.41 -10.98
C LYS A 211 15.24 50.82 -11.66
N ALA A 212 14.71 51.50 -12.69
CA ALA A 212 13.59 50.99 -13.48
C ALA A 212 13.92 49.64 -14.15
N ALA A 213 15.15 49.47 -14.65
CA ALA A 213 15.60 48.20 -15.21
C ALA A 213 15.69 47.09 -14.15
N ALA A 214 16.14 47.40 -12.92
CA ALA A 214 16.15 46.45 -11.82
C ALA A 214 14.73 46.05 -11.36
N ASP A 215 13.82 47.03 -11.28
CA ASP A 215 12.43 46.82 -10.84
C ASP A 215 11.62 46.02 -11.89
N ALA A 216 12.01 46.10 -13.17
CA ALA A 216 11.41 45.32 -14.25
C ALA A 216 11.84 43.84 -14.26
N VAL A 217 12.87 43.44 -13.49
CA VAL A 217 13.28 42.03 -13.41
C VAL A 217 12.28 41.22 -12.60
N GLU A 218 11.63 40.27 -13.25
CA GLU A 218 10.72 39.33 -12.60
C GLU A 218 11.47 38.41 -11.62
N PRO A 219 10.85 38.06 -10.46
CA PRO A 219 11.44 37.12 -9.51
C PRO A 219 11.73 35.76 -10.14
N ILE A 220 12.94 35.24 -9.93
CA ILE A 220 13.36 33.93 -10.44
C ILE A 220 12.98 32.86 -9.42
N TYR A 221 12.26 31.84 -9.88
CA TYR A 221 11.91 30.65 -9.11
C TYR A 221 12.60 29.42 -9.69
N ILE A 222 12.87 28.45 -8.82
CA ILE A 222 13.14 27.06 -9.21
C ILE A 222 11.81 26.33 -9.04
N TYR A 223 11.24 25.82 -10.11
CA TYR A 223 9.94 25.15 -10.09
C TYR A 223 10.09 23.68 -9.69
N GLU A 224 9.04 23.13 -9.08
CA GLU A 224 8.95 21.70 -8.84
C GLU A 224 9.08 20.92 -10.16
N GLY A 225 9.94 19.90 -10.17
CA GLY A 225 10.26 19.12 -11.37
C GLY A 225 11.40 19.66 -12.22
N ASP A 226 11.95 20.86 -11.94
CA ASP A 226 13.11 21.39 -12.65
C ASP A 226 14.35 20.50 -12.43
N ILE A 227 15.19 20.33 -13.46
CA ILE A 227 16.47 19.63 -13.32
C ILE A 227 17.47 20.54 -12.61
N VAL A 228 17.86 20.16 -11.40
CA VAL A 228 18.82 20.91 -10.57
C VAL A 228 20.25 20.45 -10.84
N LEU A 229 20.43 19.14 -11.07
CA LEU A 229 21.70 18.52 -11.41
C LEU A 229 21.43 17.40 -12.42
N ASP A 230 22.08 17.46 -13.58
CA ASP A 230 21.95 16.44 -14.62
C ASP A 230 22.98 15.30 -14.44
N TYR A 231 22.70 14.16 -15.08
CA TYR A 231 23.61 13.02 -15.10
C TYR A 231 24.96 13.43 -15.68
N ASN A 232 26.05 13.03 -15.01
CA ASN A 232 27.43 13.35 -15.40
C ASN A 232 27.77 14.85 -15.42
N GLN A 233 26.93 15.72 -14.86
CA GLN A 233 27.24 17.13 -14.66
C GLN A 233 28.24 17.32 -13.50
N VAL A 234 29.17 18.26 -13.63
CA VAL A 234 30.12 18.61 -12.56
C VAL A 234 29.41 19.46 -11.51
N ILE A 235 29.52 19.05 -10.24
CA ILE A 235 28.92 19.73 -9.10
C ILE A 235 29.73 21.00 -8.81
N ASN A 236 29.13 22.15 -9.10
CA ASN A 236 29.71 23.46 -8.80
C ASN A 236 29.03 24.11 -7.59
N ALA A 237 29.56 25.26 -7.13
CA ALA A 237 29.04 25.96 -5.96
C ALA A 237 27.58 26.41 -6.12
N GLU A 238 27.15 26.68 -7.36
CA GLU A 238 25.79 27.10 -7.67
C GLU A 238 24.80 25.94 -7.56
N VAL A 239 25.19 24.74 -8.02
CA VAL A 239 24.39 23.51 -7.83
C VAL A 239 24.24 23.21 -6.33
N LEU A 240 25.32 23.25 -5.55
CA LEU A 240 25.24 22.99 -4.11
C LEU A 240 24.32 23.99 -3.40
N ARG A 241 24.38 25.28 -3.78
CA ARG A 241 23.47 26.30 -3.26
C ARG A 241 22.01 26.01 -3.61
N LYS A 242 21.72 25.64 -4.86
CA LYS A 242 20.35 25.26 -5.27
C LYS A 242 19.85 24.05 -4.50
N LEU A 243 20.69 23.02 -4.31
CA LEU A 243 20.37 21.86 -3.50
C LEU A 243 20.10 22.24 -2.03
N GLU A 244 20.89 23.14 -1.44
CA GLU A 244 20.66 23.64 -0.08
C GLU A 244 19.36 24.45 0.04
N LEU A 245 19.07 25.33 -0.92
CA LEU A 245 17.83 26.12 -1.00
C LEU A 245 16.58 25.22 -1.08
N LEU A 246 16.68 24.12 -1.83
CA LEU A 246 15.63 23.10 -1.93
C LEU A 246 15.53 22.22 -0.68
N GLY A 247 16.46 22.37 0.27
CA GLY A 247 16.55 21.57 1.49
C GLY A 247 17.07 20.17 1.22
N LEU A 248 17.76 19.90 0.12
CA LEU A 248 18.27 18.57 -0.25
C LEU A 248 19.65 18.24 0.37
N MET A 249 20.28 19.19 1.08
CA MET A 249 21.62 19.04 1.70
C MET A 249 21.59 18.86 3.22
N GLN A 250 20.59 19.41 3.93
CA GLN A 250 20.41 19.25 5.36
C GLN A 250 18.91 19.17 5.67
N GLN A 251 18.46 18.00 6.15
CA GLN A 251 17.06 17.80 6.52
C GLN A 251 16.92 17.34 7.96
N ASP A 252 16.03 18.03 8.66
CA ASP A 252 15.57 17.65 9.99
C ASP A 252 14.73 16.37 9.90
N LYS A 253 15.33 15.25 10.31
CA LYS A 253 14.69 13.93 10.34
C LYS A 253 13.62 13.81 11.44
N THR A 254 13.59 14.74 12.41
CA THR A 254 12.70 14.63 13.57
C THR A 254 11.23 14.76 13.18
N ARG A 255 10.87 15.68 12.28
CA ARG A 255 9.48 15.89 11.86
C ARG A 255 8.91 14.70 11.07
N PRO A 256 9.59 14.15 10.04
CA PRO A 256 9.11 12.93 9.37
C PRO A 256 8.97 11.74 10.31
N TYR A 257 9.94 11.53 11.22
CA TYR A 257 9.85 10.46 12.21
C TYR A 257 8.74 10.67 13.23
N ALA A 258 8.48 11.91 13.66
CA ALA A 258 7.34 12.22 14.52
C ALA A 258 6.01 11.93 13.81
N GLY A 259 5.88 12.31 12.54
CA GLY A 259 4.71 11.99 11.72
C GLY A 259 4.51 10.48 11.55
N LEU A 260 5.59 9.74 11.27
CA LEU A 260 5.56 8.29 11.18
C LEU A 260 5.14 7.65 12.52
N ALA A 261 5.70 8.11 13.64
CA ALA A 261 5.35 7.63 14.97
C ALA A 261 3.86 7.89 15.30
N LEU A 262 3.30 9.02 14.87
CA LEU A 262 1.88 9.33 15.02
C LEU A 262 0.99 8.39 14.20
N ILE A 263 1.33 8.13 12.93
CA ILE A 263 0.57 7.19 12.09
C ILE A 263 0.61 5.78 12.68
N ILE A 264 1.79 5.29 13.05
CA ILE A 264 1.95 3.96 13.66
C ILE A 264 1.22 3.90 15.00
N GLY A 265 1.28 4.96 15.81
CA GLY A 265 0.54 5.07 17.06
C GLY A 265 -0.97 5.00 16.84
N MET A 266 -1.49 5.69 15.82
CA MET A 266 -2.90 5.64 15.44
C MET A 266 -3.32 4.23 15.01
N LEU A 267 -2.51 3.55 14.18
CA LEU A 267 -2.75 2.17 13.77
C LEU A 267 -2.73 1.22 14.98
N ALA A 268 -1.73 1.34 15.87
CA ALA A 268 -1.61 0.52 17.07
C ALA A 268 -2.80 0.70 18.04
N VAL A 269 -3.28 1.94 18.22
CA VAL A 269 -4.48 2.21 19.03
C VAL A 269 -5.72 1.61 18.37
N SER A 270 -5.89 1.80 17.06
CA SER A 270 -7.03 1.24 16.35
C SER A 270 -7.04 -0.30 16.40
N LEU A 271 -5.86 -0.91 16.39
CA LEU A 271 -5.68 -2.35 16.56
C LEU A 271 -6.04 -2.82 17.98
N ASP A 272 -5.57 -2.12 19.03
CA ASP A 272 -5.92 -2.48 20.42
C ASP A 272 -7.43 -2.37 20.65
N VAL A 273 -8.09 -1.39 20.03
CA VAL A 273 -9.54 -1.22 20.05
C VAL A 273 -10.24 -2.36 19.30
N TYR A 274 -9.79 -2.70 18.09
CA TYR A 274 -10.35 -3.80 17.31
C TYR A 274 -10.26 -5.14 18.06
N LEU A 275 -9.05 -5.51 18.51
CA LEU A 275 -8.81 -6.73 19.29
C LEU A 275 -9.55 -6.71 20.63
N GLY A 276 -9.73 -5.53 21.22
CA GLY A 276 -10.49 -5.35 22.47
C GLY A 276 -12.01 -5.46 22.32
N ARG A 277 -12.57 -5.34 21.11
CA ARG A 277 -14.01 -5.40 20.85
C ARG A 277 -14.46 -6.68 20.16
N SER A 278 -13.56 -7.36 19.44
CA SER A 278 -13.93 -8.55 18.70
C SER A 278 -14.19 -9.74 19.63
N ARG A 279 -15.36 -10.37 19.44
CA ARG A 279 -15.85 -11.48 20.28
C ARG A 279 -14.89 -12.67 20.26
N LEU A 280 -14.24 -12.93 19.13
CA LEU A 280 -13.25 -14.01 18.97
C LEU A 280 -12.05 -13.82 19.90
N PHE A 281 -11.55 -12.59 20.03
CA PHE A 281 -10.40 -12.28 20.90
C PHE A 281 -10.80 -12.06 22.37
N LEU A 282 -12.10 -11.92 22.66
CA LEU A 282 -12.64 -11.84 24.01
C LEU A 282 -13.03 -13.20 24.61
N ALA A 283 -13.18 -14.23 23.77
CA ALA A 283 -13.48 -15.59 24.20
C ALA A 283 -12.27 -16.25 24.90
N ALA A 284 -12.51 -17.34 25.64
CA ALA A 284 -11.44 -18.15 26.22
C ALA A 284 -10.52 -18.65 25.10
N GLY A 285 -9.22 -18.29 25.15
CA GLY A 285 -8.25 -18.55 24.08
C GLY A 285 -8.02 -17.39 23.10
N GLY A 286 -8.72 -16.26 23.26
CA GLY A 286 -8.59 -15.06 22.43
C GLY A 286 -7.17 -14.49 22.31
N GLU A 287 -6.30 -14.74 23.28
CA GLU A 287 -4.90 -14.30 23.27
C GLU A 287 -4.07 -15.02 22.21
N LYS A 288 -4.33 -16.31 21.97
CA LYS A 288 -3.67 -17.07 20.91
C LYS A 288 -4.04 -16.50 19.55
N PHE A 289 -5.32 -16.18 19.35
CA PHE A 289 -5.79 -15.55 18.13
C PHE A 289 -5.15 -14.17 17.94
N ALA A 290 -5.06 -13.35 19.00
CA ALA A 290 -4.46 -12.01 18.93
C ALA A 290 -2.98 -12.08 18.55
N LEU A 291 -2.24 -13.01 19.18
CA LEU A 291 -0.85 -13.26 18.84
C LEU A 291 -0.69 -13.75 17.40
N MET A 292 -1.55 -14.67 16.96
CA MET A 292 -1.54 -15.16 15.58
C MET A 292 -1.78 -14.03 14.57
N TRP A 293 -2.77 -13.16 14.81
CA TRP A 293 -3.04 -12.00 13.97
C TRP A 293 -1.82 -11.05 13.91
N LEU A 294 -1.18 -10.80 15.05
CA LEU A 294 0.02 -9.96 15.12
C LEU A 294 1.21 -10.56 14.37
N LEU A 295 1.40 -11.88 14.42
CA LEU A 295 2.42 -12.57 13.64
C LEU A 295 2.12 -12.53 12.14
N MET A 296 0.85 -12.69 11.75
CA MET A 296 0.43 -12.53 10.35
C MET A 296 0.73 -11.11 9.85
N LEU A 297 0.41 -10.08 10.64
CA LEU A 297 0.75 -8.69 10.29
C LEU A 297 2.27 -8.49 10.19
N ALA A 298 3.04 -8.97 11.16
CA ALA A 298 4.49 -8.84 11.12
C ALA A 298 5.10 -9.54 9.88
N PHE A 299 4.60 -10.73 9.54
CA PHE A 299 5.03 -11.43 8.32
C PHE A 299 4.64 -10.68 7.05
N ASP A 300 3.42 -10.13 6.99
CA ASP A 300 2.96 -9.32 5.86
C ASP A 300 3.86 -8.09 5.66
N LEU A 301 4.16 -7.36 6.73
CA LEU A 301 5.06 -6.20 6.69
C LEU A 301 6.47 -6.57 6.20
N LEU A 302 7.01 -7.71 6.63
CA LEU A 302 8.31 -8.20 6.18
C LEU A 302 8.27 -8.61 4.70
N LEU A 303 7.19 -9.25 4.26
CA LEU A 303 6.98 -9.64 2.87
C LEU A 303 6.91 -8.42 1.95
N ILE A 304 6.11 -7.41 2.33
CA ILE A 304 5.98 -6.14 1.62
C ILE A 304 7.34 -5.44 1.54
N LYS A 305 8.08 -5.32 2.66
CA LYS A 305 9.41 -4.68 2.67
C LYS A 305 10.41 -5.45 1.82
N GLY A 306 10.39 -6.77 1.88
CA GLY A 306 11.26 -7.63 1.06
C GLY A 306 11.07 -7.37 -0.43
N PHE A 307 9.82 -7.30 -0.89
CA PHE A 307 9.50 -6.96 -2.28
C PHE A 307 9.86 -5.52 -2.64
N ALA A 308 9.61 -4.55 -1.75
CA ALA A 308 10.02 -3.16 -1.95
C ALA A 308 11.56 -3.03 -2.07
N LEU A 309 12.34 -3.84 -1.36
CA LEU A 309 13.80 -3.85 -1.51
C LEU A 309 14.26 -4.54 -2.81
N LEU A 310 13.60 -5.63 -3.21
CA LEU A 310 13.93 -6.36 -4.44
C LEU A 310 13.62 -5.54 -5.70
N THR A 311 12.54 -4.75 -5.68
CA THR A 311 12.17 -3.84 -6.78
C THR A 311 13.22 -2.76 -6.99
N VAL A 312 13.64 -2.11 -5.92
CA VAL A 312 14.72 -1.10 -5.93
C VAL A 312 16.06 -1.72 -6.38
N ALA A 313 16.46 -2.87 -5.80
CA ALA A 313 17.74 -3.50 -6.10
C ALA A 313 17.82 -4.10 -7.52
N GLY A 314 16.71 -4.63 -8.04
CA GLY A 314 16.65 -5.29 -9.34
C GLY A 314 16.33 -4.36 -10.52
N GLY A 315 16.05 -3.07 -10.27
CA GLY A 315 15.62 -2.12 -11.32
C GLY A 315 14.23 -2.41 -11.89
N PHE A 316 13.44 -3.28 -11.24
CA PHE A 316 12.09 -3.65 -11.66
C PHE A 316 11.07 -2.69 -11.05
N ARG A 317 10.89 -1.52 -11.67
CA ARG A 317 9.99 -0.46 -11.17
C ARG A 317 8.53 -0.90 -10.96
N ASP A 318 8.07 -1.97 -11.62
CA ASP A 318 6.68 -2.47 -11.48
C ASP A 318 6.54 -3.75 -10.62
N GLY A 319 7.59 -4.19 -9.93
CA GLY A 319 7.54 -5.44 -9.15
C GLY A 319 6.56 -5.42 -7.96
N LEU A 320 5.93 -4.27 -7.67
CA LEU A 320 4.76 -4.14 -6.80
C LEU A 320 3.64 -5.13 -7.20
N TYR A 321 3.36 -5.29 -8.49
CA TYR A 321 2.23 -6.12 -8.95
C TYR A 321 2.51 -7.63 -8.88
N LEU A 322 3.72 -8.03 -8.52
CA LEU A 322 4.09 -9.43 -8.25
C LEU A 322 3.93 -9.81 -6.77
N LEU A 323 3.80 -8.83 -5.87
CA LEU A 323 3.75 -9.04 -4.42
C LEU A 323 2.48 -9.79 -4.01
N PRO A 324 2.57 -11.02 -3.46
CA PRO A 324 1.41 -11.85 -3.09
C PRO A 324 0.74 -11.40 -1.78
N ALA A 325 0.41 -10.11 -1.67
CA ALA A 325 -0.17 -9.49 -0.48
C ALA A 325 -1.55 -10.03 -0.07
N ALA A 326 -2.26 -10.73 -0.96
CA ALA A 326 -3.51 -11.40 -0.60
C ALA A 326 -3.28 -12.65 0.28
N ALA A 327 -2.05 -13.17 0.40
CA ALA A 327 -1.76 -14.40 1.14
C ALA A 327 -2.13 -14.28 2.63
N MET A 328 -1.67 -13.24 3.32
CA MET A 328 -1.95 -13.08 4.75
C MET A 328 -3.44 -12.84 5.05
N PRO A 329 -4.16 -11.96 4.32
CA PRO A 329 -5.62 -11.85 4.42
C PRO A 329 -6.35 -13.17 4.19
N LEU A 330 -5.93 -13.99 3.21
CA LEU A 330 -6.54 -15.31 2.96
C LEU A 330 -6.35 -16.26 4.14
N ILE A 331 -5.14 -16.35 4.70
CA ILE A 331 -4.90 -17.20 5.88
C ILE A 331 -5.74 -16.71 7.07
N ALA A 332 -5.82 -15.39 7.28
CA ALA A 332 -6.65 -14.81 8.33
C ALA A 332 -8.15 -15.11 8.13
N ALA A 333 -8.63 -15.14 6.89
CA ALA A 333 -10.01 -15.50 6.61
C ALA A 333 -10.30 -16.98 6.92
N ILE A 334 -9.32 -17.86 6.71
CA ILE A 334 -9.45 -19.32 6.96
C ILE A 334 -9.30 -19.66 8.44
N LEU A 335 -8.35 -19.05 9.15
CA LEU A 335 -7.98 -19.44 10.52
C LEU A 335 -8.57 -18.53 11.62
N LEU A 336 -9.03 -17.33 11.27
CA LEU A 336 -9.58 -16.35 12.22
C LEU A 336 -11.03 -16.01 11.90
N SER A 337 -11.23 -14.99 11.05
CA SER A 337 -12.53 -14.47 10.67
C SER A 337 -12.39 -13.52 9.48
N GLU A 338 -13.48 -13.29 8.76
CA GLU A 338 -13.53 -12.30 7.67
C GLU A 338 -13.11 -10.89 8.15
N GLY A 339 -13.57 -10.48 9.33
CA GLY A 339 -13.18 -9.19 9.91
C GLY A 339 -11.66 -9.10 10.18
N ALA A 340 -11.04 -10.18 10.62
CA ALA A 340 -9.60 -10.25 10.82
C ALA A 340 -8.84 -10.14 9.49
N ALA A 341 -9.35 -10.78 8.44
CA ALA A 341 -8.79 -10.71 7.10
C ALA A 341 -8.86 -9.30 6.50
N TYR A 342 -10.01 -8.63 6.60
CA TYR A 342 -10.19 -7.27 6.06
C TYR A 342 -9.33 -6.25 6.79
N THR A 343 -9.21 -6.34 8.11
CA THR A 343 -8.28 -5.47 8.86
C THR A 343 -6.83 -5.71 8.47
N LEU A 344 -6.43 -6.95 8.24
CA LEU A 344 -5.07 -7.28 7.80
C LEU A 344 -4.79 -6.70 6.40
N ALA A 345 -5.73 -6.86 5.46
CA ALA A 345 -5.64 -6.27 4.12
C ALA A 345 -5.51 -4.73 4.16
N LEU A 346 -6.28 -4.06 5.04
CA LEU A 346 -6.19 -2.61 5.22
C LEU A 346 -4.82 -2.17 5.75
N TYR A 347 -4.29 -2.87 6.76
CA TYR A 347 -2.99 -2.53 7.35
C TYR A 347 -1.85 -2.79 6.37
N GLY A 348 -1.90 -3.91 5.65
CA GLY A 348 -0.96 -4.23 4.57
C GLY A 348 -1.00 -3.20 3.45
N ALA A 349 -2.19 -2.71 3.06
CA ALA A 349 -2.33 -1.66 2.06
C ALA A 349 -1.73 -0.32 2.50
N ILE A 350 -1.98 0.12 3.74
CA ILE A 350 -1.37 1.34 4.30
C ILE A 350 0.16 1.19 4.35
N ALA A 351 0.65 0.03 4.80
CA ALA A 351 2.07 -0.28 4.86
C ALA A 351 2.72 -0.25 3.48
N GLY A 352 2.12 -0.88 2.47
CA GLY A 352 2.65 -0.88 1.11
C GLY A 352 2.60 0.50 0.46
N GLY A 353 1.56 1.29 0.70
CA GLY A 353 1.51 2.69 0.27
C GLY A 353 2.67 3.53 0.83
N ILE A 354 3.08 3.27 2.07
CA ILE A 354 4.25 3.94 2.66
C ILE A 354 5.56 3.35 2.13
N MET A 355 5.69 2.03 2.05
CA MET A 355 6.96 1.35 1.71
C MET A 355 7.38 1.46 0.25
N PHE A 356 6.41 1.57 -0.69
CA PHE A 356 6.67 1.73 -2.12
C PHE A 356 6.76 3.20 -2.56
N ASN A 357 6.94 4.12 -1.62
CA ASN A 357 7.04 5.55 -1.90
C ASN A 357 8.38 5.91 -2.57
N GLU A 358 8.45 5.77 -3.90
CA GLU A 358 9.63 6.12 -4.71
C GLU A 358 9.59 7.55 -5.26
N ARG A 359 8.41 8.19 -5.28
CA ARG A 359 8.21 9.51 -5.90
C ARG A 359 8.45 10.64 -4.90
N ILE A 360 9.20 11.64 -5.37
CA ILE A 360 9.45 12.89 -4.67
C ILE A 360 8.11 13.64 -4.54
N GLY A 361 7.66 13.92 -3.32
CA GLY A 361 6.52 14.82 -3.05
C GLY A 361 5.24 14.18 -2.49
N THR A 362 5.09 12.86 -2.51
CA THR A 362 3.94 12.16 -1.90
C THR A 362 4.36 11.34 -0.68
N LEU A 363 3.49 11.23 0.34
CA LEU A 363 3.75 10.45 1.56
C LEU A 363 3.26 8.99 1.47
N ILE A 364 2.28 8.74 0.60
CA ILE A 364 1.67 7.43 0.37
C ILE A 364 1.53 7.25 -1.13
N GLU A 365 2.18 6.24 -1.68
CA GLU A 365 2.03 5.84 -3.07
C GLU A 365 0.66 5.21 -3.25
N PHE A 366 -0.29 6.00 -3.77
CA PHE A 366 -1.69 5.59 -3.93
C PHE A 366 -1.84 4.33 -4.79
N ARG A 367 -0.94 4.13 -5.76
CA ARG A 367 -0.90 2.94 -6.63
C ARG A 367 -0.75 1.65 -5.81
N ALA A 368 0.23 1.63 -4.91
CA ALA A 368 0.49 0.51 -4.02
C ALA A 368 -0.66 0.30 -3.03
N PHE A 369 -1.16 1.38 -2.41
CA PHE A 369 -2.29 1.31 -1.49
C PHE A 369 -3.52 0.66 -2.14
N LEU A 370 -3.96 1.15 -3.30
CA LEU A 370 -5.18 0.67 -3.96
C LEU A 370 -5.03 -0.78 -4.43
N TYR A 371 -3.89 -1.13 -5.03
CA TYR A 371 -3.64 -2.48 -5.53
C TYR A 371 -3.66 -3.53 -4.41
N LEU A 372 -2.93 -3.27 -3.32
CA LEU A 372 -2.86 -4.19 -2.18
C LEU A 372 -4.20 -4.31 -1.45
N LEU A 373 -4.92 -3.20 -1.31
CA LEU A 373 -6.26 -3.20 -0.71
C LEU A 373 -7.24 -4.03 -1.55
N ALA A 374 -7.29 -3.79 -2.86
CA ALA A 374 -8.22 -4.47 -3.76
C ALA A 374 -7.97 -5.98 -3.80
N THR A 375 -6.72 -6.40 -3.97
CA THR A 375 -6.34 -7.82 -4.01
C THR A 375 -6.59 -8.53 -2.67
N GLY A 376 -6.22 -7.89 -1.55
CA GLY A 376 -6.40 -8.43 -0.20
C GLY A 376 -7.87 -8.59 0.18
N LEU A 377 -8.71 -7.59 -0.09
CA LEU A 377 -10.15 -7.67 0.19
C LEU A 377 -10.86 -8.69 -0.70
N ALA A 378 -10.56 -8.71 -2.00
CA ALA A 378 -11.20 -9.61 -2.96
C ALA A 378 -10.85 -11.08 -2.67
N GLY A 379 -9.57 -11.37 -2.35
CA GLY A 379 -9.14 -12.70 -1.94
C GLY A 379 -9.84 -13.15 -0.65
N ALA A 380 -9.83 -12.30 0.39
CA ALA A 380 -10.48 -12.60 1.66
C ALA A 380 -11.99 -12.84 1.53
N TRP A 381 -12.69 -12.08 0.68
CA TRP A 381 -14.11 -12.28 0.42
C TRP A 381 -14.40 -13.59 -0.32
N ALA A 382 -13.55 -13.96 -1.30
CA ALA A 382 -13.81 -15.10 -2.18
C ALA A 382 -13.70 -16.48 -1.52
N ILE A 383 -13.08 -16.60 -0.33
CA ILE A 383 -12.92 -17.89 0.35
C ILE A 383 -14.25 -18.45 0.90
N GLY A 384 -15.13 -17.56 1.37
CA GLY A 384 -16.42 -17.90 1.98
C GLY A 384 -16.34 -18.77 3.25
N THR A 385 -17.46 -19.38 3.64
CA THR A 385 -17.66 -20.05 4.94
C THR A 385 -17.12 -21.48 5.06
N ALA A 386 -16.74 -22.14 3.96
CA ALA A 386 -16.23 -23.52 3.99
C ALA A 386 -14.95 -23.67 3.14
N PRO A 387 -13.77 -23.34 3.71
CA PRO A 387 -12.51 -23.33 2.99
C PRO A 387 -12.13 -24.72 2.43
N SER A 388 -11.68 -24.77 1.18
CA SER A 388 -11.10 -25.97 0.58
C SER A 388 -9.89 -25.59 -0.29
N ARG A 389 -9.05 -26.57 -0.65
CA ARG A 389 -7.90 -26.34 -1.54
C ARG A 389 -8.35 -25.68 -2.86
N SER A 390 -9.44 -26.18 -3.45
CA SER A 390 -10.03 -25.61 -4.67
C SER A 390 -10.55 -24.19 -4.47
N ARG A 391 -11.26 -23.91 -3.36
CA ARG A 391 -11.73 -22.54 -3.08
C ARG A 391 -10.59 -21.57 -2.82
N THR A 392 -9.51 -22.01 -2.19
CA THR A 392 -8.32 -21.18 -1.95
C THR A 392 -7.66 -20.79 -3.27
N LEU A 393 -7.53 -21.74 -4.22
CA LEU A 393 -7.06 -21.44 -5.57
C LEU A 393 -8.01 -20.47 -6.30
N ARG A 394 -9.32 -20.67 -6.21
CA ARG A 394 -10.32 -19.73 -6.78
C ARG A 394 -10.21 -18.34 -6.15
N ALA A 395 -10.01 -18.25 -4.84
CA ALA A 395 -9.82 -16.98 -4.16
C ALA A 395 -8.57 -16.24 -4.65
N GLY A 396 -7.48 -16.98 -4.95
CA GLY A 396 -6.31 -16.44 -5.65
C GLY A 396 -6.62 -15.90 -7.04
N THR A 397 -7.47 -16.59 -7.83
CA THR A 397 -7.89 -16.08 -9.15
C THR A 397 -8.78 -14.83 -9.05
N VAL A 398 -9.62 -14.73 -8.01
CA VAL A 398 -10.43 -13.53 -7.75
C VAL A 398 -9.53 -12.36 -7.33
N ALA A 399 -8.53 -12.61 -6.49
CA ALA A 399 -7.52 -11.62 -6.12
C ALA A 399 -6.75 -11.13 -7.36
N ALA A 400 -6.33 -12.02 -8.26
CA ALA A 400 -5.70 -11.65 -9.53
C ALA A 400 -6.59 -10.74 -10.38
N GLY A 401 -7.88 -11.09 -10.52
CA GLY A 401 -8.86 -10.27 -11.25
C GLY A 401 -9.02 -8.87 -10.65
N ALA A 402 -9.11 -8.77 -9.32
CA ALA A 402 -9.15 -7.49 -8.62
C ALA A 402 -7.86 -6.68 -8.82
N GLY A 403 -6.70 -7.35 -8.81
CA GLY A 403 -5.40 -6.75 -9.11
C GLY A 403 -5.36 -6.16 -10.51
N ILE A 404 -5.80 -6.91 -11.53
CA ILE A 404 -5.89 -6.42 -12.92
C ILE A 404 -6.73 -5.13 -12.97
N VAL A 405 -7.95 -5.15 -12.41
CA VAL A 405 -8.83 -3.98 -12.38
C VAL A 405 -8.16 -2.81 -11.67
N ALA A 406 -7.49 -3.04 -10.54
CA ALA A 406 -6.82 -1.99 -9.78
C ALA A 406 -5.66 -1.35 -10.57
N VAL A 407 -4.80 -2.16 -11.23
CA VAL A 407 -3.69 -1.63 -12.02
C VAL A 407 -4.19 -0.80 -13.20
N PHE A 408 -5.17 -1.30 -13.95
CA PHE A 408 -5.73 -0.54 -15.08
C PHE A 408 -6.42 0.74 -14.61
N THR A 409 -7.12 0.71 -13.47
CA THR A 409 -7.74 1.91 -12.89
C THR A 409 -6.69 2.98 -12.58
N VAL A 410 -5.60 2.57 -11.93
CA VAL A 410 -4.49 3.47 -11.59
C VAL A 410 -3.79 4.02 -12.84
N ALA A 411 -3.51 3.16 -13.82
CA ALA A 411 -2.86 3.56 -15.07
C ALA A 411 -3.70 4.59 -15.85
N LEU A 412 -5.02 4.35 -15.95
CA LEU A 412 -5.96 5.27 -16.61
C LEU A 412 -6.06 6.61 -15.89
N LEU A 413 -6.16 6.61 -14.56
CA LEU A 413 -6.21 7.84 -13.76
C LEU A 413 -4.89 8.61 -13.80
N GLY A 414 -3.76 7.90 -13.90
CA GLY A 414 -2.43 8.48 -13.99
C GLY A 414 -2.07 9.03 -15.37
N GLY A 415 -2.88 8.76 -16.40
CA GLY A 415 -2.58 9.12 -17.78
C GLY A 415 -1.40 8.34 -18.37
N ASP A 416 -1.14 7.13 -17.87
CA ASP A 416 -0.05 6.28 -18.38
C ASP A 416 -0.37 5.78 -19.79
N ASP A 417 0.63 5.72 -20.66
CA ASP A 417 0.47 5.17 -22.02
C ASP A 417 0.11 3.67 -21.99
N LEU A 418 -1.10 3.34 -22.43
CA LEU A 418 -1.61 1.97 -22.51
C LEU A 418 -1.13 1.25 -23.76
N THR A 419 0.15 0.87 -23.79
CA THR A 419 0.68 -0.04 -24.82
C THR A 419 0.21 -1.48 -24.59
N LEU A 420 0.14 -2.28 -25.65
CA LEU A 420 -0.18 -3.71 -25.52
C LEU A 420 0.83 -4.45 -24.63
N LEU A 421 2.11 -4.04 -24.68
CA LEU A 421 3.17 -4.66 -23.89
C LEU A 421 3.03 -4.37 -22.39
N SER A 422 2.76 -3.12 -22.00
CA SER A 422 2.52 -2.74 -20.60
C SER A 422 1.27 -3.41 -20.05
N ALA A 423 0.17 -3.42 -20.82
CA ALA A 423 -1.07 -4.09 -20.47
C ALA A 423 -0.89 -5.61 -20.25
N ALA A 424 -0.18 -6.28 -21.18
CA ALA A 424 0.10 -7.72 -21.06
C ALA A 424 0.99 -8.02 -19.83
N ARG A 425 1.98 -7.18 -19.58
CA ARG A 425 2.88 -7.32 -18.43
C ARG A 425 2.14 -7.18 -17.10
N TRP A 426 1.40 -6.09 -16.89
CA TRP A 426 0.64 -5.88 -15.65
C TRP A 426 -0.38 -6.98 -15.40
N THR A 427 -1.03 -7.46 -16.46
CA THR A 427 -1.96 -8.59 -16.38
C THR A 427 -1.22 -9.86 -15.95
N GLY A 428 -0.08 -10.16 -16.57
CA GLY A 428 0.74 -11.32 -16.21
C GLY A 428 1.23 -11.26 -14.77
N GLU A 429 1.73 -10.11 -14.32
CA GLU A 429 2.19 -9.89 -12.94
C GLU A 429 1.04 -10.09 -11.94
N ALA A 430 -0.14 -9.51 -12.18
CA ALA A 430 -1.31 -9.69 -11.32
C ALA A 430 -1.82 -11.15 -11.26
N VAL A 431 -1.74 -11.90 -12.38
CA VAL A 431 -2.08 -13.33 -12.39
C VAL A 431 -1.09 -14.14 -11.56
N VAL A 432 0.22 -13.89 -11.75
CA VAL A 432 1.28 -14.55 -10.96
C VAL A 432 1.10 -14.25 -9.48
N GLN A 433 0.78 -13.00 -9.13
CA GLN A 433 0.52 -12.56 -7.77
C GLN A 433 -0.61 -13.33 -7.09
N GLY A 434 -1.77 -13.46 -7.76
CA GLY A 434 -2.93 -14.14 -7.18
C GLY A 434 -2.70 -15.64 -7.02
N LEU A 435 -2.02 -16.27 -7.97
CA LEU A 435 -1.62 -17.68 -7.88
C LEU A 435 -0.60 -17.89 -6.76
N ALA A 436 0.44 -17.04 -6.70
CA ALA A 436 1.44 -17.08 -5.65
C ALA A 436 0.82 -16.88 -4.26
N ALA A 437 -0.17 -15.97 -4.13
CA ALA A 437 -0.90 -15.76 -2.88
C ALA A 437 -1.65 -17.02 -2.43
N ALA A 438 -2.34 -17.72 -3.34
CA ALA A 438 -3.01 -18.98 -3.02
C ALA A 438 -2.03 -20.11 -2.65
N VAL A 439 -0.91 -20.23 -3.37
CA VAL A 439 0.14 -21.22 -3.06
C VAL A 439 0.78 -20.95 -1.71
N LEU A 440 1.15 -19.70 -1.42
CA LEU A 440 1.69 -19.30 -0.11
C LEU A 440 0.69 -19.54 1.01
N THR A 441 -0.59 -19.25 0.78
CA THR A 441 -1.67 -19.55 1.74
C THR A 441 -1.70 -21.03 2.08
N LEU A 442 -1.74 -21.91 1.07
CA LEU A 442 -1.76 -23.36 1.27
C LEU A 442 -0.49 -23.89 1.93
N GLY A 443 0.67 -23.30 1.64
CA GLY A 443 1.95 -23.69 2.24
C GLY A 443 2.14 -23.24 3.69
N LEU A 444 1.56 -22.08 4.07
CA LEU A 444 1.76 -21.48 5.40
C LEU A 444 0.67 -21.86 6.41
N ILE A 445 -0.53 -22.23 5.98
CA ILE A 445 -1.60 -22.70 6.89
C ILE A 445 -1.12 -23.79 7.87
N PRO A 446 -0.45 -24.88 7.43
CA PRO A 446 0.00 -25.93 8.33
C PRO A 446 0.96 -25.45 9.41
N LEU A 447 1.76 -24.41 9.13
CA LEU A 447 2.67 -23.82 10.11
C LEU A 447 1.91 -23.08 11.20
N PHE A 448 0.88 -22.33 10.84
CA PHE A 448 0.01 -21.64 11.80
C PHE A 448 -0.84 -22.65 12.61
N GLU A 449 -1.39 -23.67 11.97
CA GLU A 449 -2.12 -24.75 12.65
C GLU A 449 -1.24 -25.45 13.69
N ALA A 450 -0.02 -25.83 13.31
CA ALA A 450 0.91 -26.50 14.21
C ALA A 450 1.39 -25.59 15.35
N ALA A 451 1.71 -24.32 15.06
CA ALA A 451 2.19 -23.37 16.05
C ALA A 451 1.13 -23.00 17.10
N PHE A 452 -0.14 -22.91 16.69
CA PHE A 452 -1.23 -22.47 17.56
C PHE A 452 -2.17 -23.60 18.04
N GLY A 453 -2.00 -24.81 17.51
CA GLY A 453 -2.87 -25.95 17.79
C GLY A 453 -4.30 -25.74 17.27
N ILE A 454 -4.45 -24.99 16.17
CA ILE A 454 -5.75 -24.65 15.60
C ILE A 454 -6.19 -25.78 14.67
N LEU A 455 -7.41 -26.24 14.88
CA LEU A 455 -8.05 -27.23 14.04
C LEU A 455 -8.84 -26.52 12.94
N SER A 456 -8.25 -26.39 11.76
CA SER A 456 -8.94 -25.78 10.62
C SER A 456 -9.95 -26.76 9.99
N PRO A 457 -10.94 -26.25 9.24
CA PRO A 457 -11.83 -27.08 8.43
C PRO A 457 -11.07 -27.97 7.44
N MET A 458 -9.95 -27.49 6.88
CA MET A 458 -9.13 -28.30 5.97
C MET A 458 -8.51 -29.49 6.69
N ARG A 459 -7.97 -29.26 7.89
CA ARG A 459 -7.38 -30.32 8.70
C ARG A 459 -8.42 -31.36 9.12
N LEU A 460 -9.64 -30.93 9.45
CA LEU A 460 -10.76 -31.84 9.71
C LEU A 460 -11.11 -32.70 8.49
N LEU A 461 -11.19 -32.11 7.29
CA LEU A 461 -11.43 -32.85 6.05
C LEU A 461 -10.31 -33.84 5.72
N GLU A 462 -9.05 -33.51 6.01
CA GLU A 462 -7.94 -34.45 5.88
C GLU A 462 -8.07 -35.64 6.84
N LEU A 463 -8.49 -35.38 8.08
CA LEU A 463 -8.76 -36.43 9.07
C LEU A 463 -10.03 -37.23 8.76
N ALA A 464 -10.97 -36.68 8.00
CA ALA A 464 -12.15 -37.40 7.54
C ALA A 464 -11.84 -38.40 6.40
N ASN A 465 -10.66 -38.32 5.78
CA ASN A 465 -10.30 -39.19 4.67
C ASN A 465 -10.17 -40.65 5.12
N PRO A 466 -10.89 -41.62 4.52
CA PRO A 466 -10.81 -43.04 4.90
C PRO A 466 -9.41 -43.66 4.78
N ASN A 467 -8.51 -43.05 4.01
CA ASN A 467 -7.12 -43.49 3.89
C ASN A 467 -6.21 -42.99 5.02
N GLN A 468 -6.72 -42.16 5.94
CA GLN A 468 -5.99 -41.75 7.13
C GLN A 468 -5.58 -43.01 7.92
N PRO A 469 -4.31 -43.15 8.38
CA PRO A 469 -3.80 -44.43 8.89
C PRO A 469 -4.60 -45.07 10.03
N LEU A 470 -5.07 -44.27 10.99
CA LEU A 470 -5.85 -44.72 12.14
C LEU A 470 -7.30 -45.05 11.75
N LEU A 471 -7.90 -44.29 10.85
CA LEU A 471 -9.25 -44.59 10.34
C LEU A 471 -9.26 -45.85 9.47
N ARG A 472 -8.23 -46.01 8.63
CA ARG A 472 -7.99 -47.23 7.86
C ARG A 472 -7.74 -48.43 8.77
N LYS A 473 -6.97 -48.26 9.84
CA LYS A 473 -6.75 -49.29 10.86
C LYS A 473 -8.07 -49.72 11.51
N LEU A 474 -8.91 -48.76 11.91
CA LEU A 474 -10.24 -49.04 12.47
C LEU A 474 -11.10 -49.86 11.49
N LEU A 475 -11.13 -49.46 10.21
CA LEU A 475 -11.85 -50.18 9.16
C LEU A 475 -11.40 -51.63 8.99
N LEU A 476 -10.09 -51.90 9.08
CA LEU A 476 -9.52 -53.23 8.82
C LEU A 476 -9.52 -54.14 10.06
N GLU A 477 -9.23 -53.60 11.24
CA GLU A 477 -9.06 -54.38 12.48
C GLU A 477 -10.35 -54.47 13.31
N ALA A 478 -11.23 -53.47 13.22
CA ALA A 478 -12.48 -53.40 13.98
C ALA A 478 -13.64 -52.85 13.11
N PRO A 479 -14.04 -53.57 12.04
CA PRO A 479 -15.01 -53.09 11.05
C PRO A 479 -16.38 -52.76 11.63
N GLY A 480 -16.82 -53.48 12.67
CA GLY A 480 -18.05 -53.19 13.38
C GLY A 480 -18.01 -51.84 14.09
N THR A 481 -16.92 -51.57 14.79
CA THR A 481 -16.64 -50.28 15.42
C THR A 481 -16.52 -49.15 14.39
N TYR A 482 -15.91 -49.41 13.22
CA TYR A 482 -15.89 -48.43 12.12
C TYR A 482 -17.30 -48.06 11.66
N HIS A 483 -18.15 -49.05 11.40
CA HIS A 483 -19.54 -48.80 10.99
C HIS A 483 -20.34 -48.06 12.06
N HIS A 484 -20.17 -48.43 13.33
CA HIS A 484 -20.76 -47.71 14.47
C HIS A 484 -20.31 -46.24 14.47
N SER A 485 -19.00 -45.99 14.38
CA SER A 485 -18.42 -44.64 14.40
C SER A 485 -18.94 -43.75 13.26
N VAL A 486 -19.17 -44.31 12.06
CA VAL A 486 -19.77 -43.59 10.93
C VAL A 486 -21.23 -43.20 11.20
N MET A 487 -22.01 -44.08 11.84
CA MET A 487 -23.39 -43.79 12.20
C MET A 487 -23.48 -42.72 13.28
N VAL A 488 -22.64 -42.82 14.32
CA VAL A 488 -22.49 -41.81 15.36
C VAL A 488 -22.11 -40.46 14.76
N ALA A 489 -21.17 -40.44 13.80
CA ALA A 489 -20.74 -39.22 13.12
C ALA A 489 -21.88 -38.48 12.41
N ASN A 490 -22.79 -39.20 11.75
CA ASN A 490 -23.95 -38.60 11.07
C ASN A 490 -24.97 -38.04 12.08
N LEU A 491 -25.20 -38.72 13.20
CA LEU A 491 -26.07 -38.22 14.27
C LEU A 491 -25.48 -36.98 14.94
N ALA A 492 -24.19 -37.03 15.25
CA ALA A 492 -23.47 -35.97 15.95
C ALA A 492 -23.34 -34.70 15.10
N GLU A 493 -23.04 -34.83 13.80
CA GLU A 493 -22.97 -33.70 12.86
C GLU A 493 -24.32 -32.96 12.78
N ALA A 494 -25.40 -33.69 12.52
CA ALA A 494 -26.74 -33.11 12.40
C ALA A 494 -27.18 -32.41 13.69
N ALA A 495 -26.89 -33.01 14.85
CA ALA A 495 -27.20 -32.42 16.16
C ALA A 495 -26.37 -31.16 16.45
N ALA A 496 -25.09 -31.14 16.07
CA ALA A 496 -24.21 -29.99 16.24
C ALA A 496 -24.61 -28.81 15.34
N GLU A 497 -24.88 -29.07 14.06
CA GLU A 497 -25.38 -28.04 13.14
C GLU A 497 -26.72 -27.47 13.61
N ALA A 498 -27.60 -28.33 14.14
CA ALA A 498 -28.90 -27.91 14.65
C ALA A 498 -28.79 -26.91 15.80
N ILE A 499 -27.69 -26.82 16.54
CA ILE A 499 -27.50 -25.81 17.60
C ILE A 499 -26.47 -24.72 17.23
N GLY A 500 -25.91 -24.78 16.02
CA GLY A 500 -24.95 -23.80 15.52
C GLY A 500 -23.53 -23.94 16.10
N VAL A 501 -23.14 -25.16 16.51
CA VAL A 501 -21.76 -25.50 16.88
C VAL A 501 -21.07 -26.26 15.75
N ASP A 502 -19.78 -26.62 15.90
CA ASP A 502 -18.98 -27.17 14.80
C ASP A 502 -19.39 -28.63 14.47
N GLY A 503 -20.24 -28.79 13.46
CA GLY A 503 -20.72 -30.09 12.99
C GLY A 503 -19.62 -30.96 12.38
N LEU A 504 -18.65 -30.36 11.68
CA LEU A 504 -17.53 -31.09 11.09
C LEU A 504 -16.59 -31.64 12.17
N LEU A 505 -16.36 -30.87 13.24
CA LEU A 505 -15.62 -31.35 14.40
C LEU A 505 -16.33 -32.53 15.08
N ALA A 506 -17.65 -32.42 15.31
CA ALA A 506 -18.44 -33.51 15.89
C ALA A 506 -18.39 -34.78 15.01
N ARG A 507 -18.47 -34.63 13.69
CA ARG A 507 -18.36 -35.72 12.72
C ARG A 507 -17.00 -36.42 12.78
N VAL A 508 -15.93 -35.65 12.65
CA VAL A 508 -14.57 -36.20 12.63
C VAL A 508 -14.18 -36.75 14.00
N GLY A 509 -14.57 -36.08 15.09
CA GLY A 509 -14.39 -36.60 16.45
C GLY A 509 -15.04 -37.97 16.63
N SER A 510 -16.24 -38.16 16.08
CA SER A 510 -16.94 -39.45 16.10
C SER A 510 -16.22 -40.55 15.32
N TYR A 511 -15.49 -40.25 14.24
CA TYR A 511 -14.70 -41.28 13.53
C TYR A 511 -13.59 -41.90 14.38
N TYR A 512 -13.08 -41.15 15.35
CA TYR A 512 -11.91 -41.55 16.14
C TYR A 512 -12.22 -41.82 17.62
N HIS A 513 -13.43 -41.54 18.10
CA HIS A 513 -13.78 -41.63 19.52
C HIS A 513 -13.47 -43.02 20.10
N ASP A 514 -13.61 -44.04 19.26
CA ASP A 514 -13.54 -45.46 19.61
C ASP A 514 -12.27 -46.17 19.09
N VAL A 515 -11.28 -45.41 18.60
CA VAL A 515 -10.12 -46.00 17.91
C VAL A 515 -9.28 -46.93 18.78
N GLY A 516 -9.34 -46.78 20.11
CA GLY A 516 -8.68 -47.67 21.06
C GLY A 516 -9.22 -49.10 21.07
N LYS A 517 -10.46 -49.32 20.61
CA LYS A 517 -11.03 -50.68 20.46
C LYS A 517 -10.22 -51.56 19.50
N THR A 518 -9.45 -50.96 18.58
CA THR A 518 -8.53 -51.68 17.69
C THR A 518 -7.48 -52.52 18.42
N LYS A 519 -7.15 -52.17 19.68
CA LYS A 519 -6.17 -52.95 20.45
C LYS A 519 -6.70 -54.32 20.86
N ARG A 520 -8.01 -54.44 21.08
CA ARG A 520 -8.66 -55.67 21.54
C ARG A 520 -10.06 -55.84 20.91
N PRO A 521 -10.19 -55.91 19.57
CA PRO A 521 -11.47 -55.77 18.88
C PRO A 521 -12.54 -56.78 19.32
N ARG A 522 -12.12 -58.03 19.56
CA ARG A 522 -12.99 -59.16 19.93
C ARG A 522 -13.76 -58.96 21.24
N TYR A 523 -13.32 -58.07 22.13
CA TYR A 523 -14.01 -57.79 23.39
C TYR A 523 -15.21 -56.84 23.19
N PHE A 524 -15.36 -56.21 22.04
CA PHE A 524 -16.46 -55.28 21.75
C PHE A 524 -17.51 -55.97 20.87
N VAL A 525 -18.78 -55.90 21.29
CA VAL A 525 -19.87 -56.72 20.74
C VAL A 525 -20.11 -56.47 19.26
N GLU A 526 -19.90 -55.25 18.79
CA GLU A 526 -20.08 -54.85 17.40
C GLU A 526 -19.08 -55.54 16.45
N ASN A 527 -17.97 -56.07 16.96
CA ASN A 527 -16.96 -56.79 16.18
C ASN A 527 -17.04 -58.32 16.32
N GLN A 528 -18.01 -58.84 17.08
CA GLN A 528 -18.17 -60.29 17.30
C GLN A 528 -19.03 -60.91 16.20
N LEU A 529 -18.41 -61.66 15.28
CA LEU A 529 -19.10 -62.36 14.18
C LEU A 529 -19.49 -63.79 14.58
N GLY A 530 -20.42 -63.94 15.52
CA GLY A 530 -20.98 -65.24 15.90
C GLY A 530 -20.05 -66.18 16.69
N GLU A 531 -18.90 -65.70 17.16
CA GLU A 531 -17.98 -66.42 18.04
C GLU A 531 -18.45 -66.43 19.51
N GLU A 532 -17.85 -67.29 20.34
CA GLU A 532 -18.03 -67.25 21.81
C GLU A 532 -17.65 -65.87 22.37
N ARG A 533 -18.50 -65.32 23.25
CA ARG A 533 -18.30 -64.00 23.85
C ARG A 533 -17.15 -64.03 24.86
N PRO A 534 -16.02 -63.33 24.63
CA PRO A 534 -14.86 -63.39 25.53
C PRO A 534 -15.17 -62.98 26.98
N HIS A 535 -16.13 -62.07 27.17
CA HIS A 535 -16.57 -61.59 28.47
C HIS A 535 -17.29 -62.64 29.34
N ASP A 536 -17.72 -63.77 28.77
CA ASP A 536 -18.35 -64.84 29.55
C ASP A 536 -17.33 -65.62 30.40
N ARG A 537 -16.06 -65.58 30.01
CA ARG A 537 -14.94 -66.23 30.71
C ARG A 537 -14.22 -65.30 31.71
N LEU A 538 -14.64 -64.04 31.81
CA LEU A 538 -14.01 -63.03 32.65
C LEU A 538 -14.88 -62.65 33.85
N SER A 539 -14.24 -62.17 34.91
CA SER A 539 -14.95 -61.47 35.97
C SER A 539 -15.52 -60.12 35.48
N PRO A 540 -16.55 -59.59 36.14
CA PRO A 540 -17.06 -58.24 35.85
C PRO A 540 -16.00 -57.14 35.96
N TRP A 541 -15.06 -57.25 36.92
CA TRP A 541 -13.97 -56.29 37.09
C TRP A 541 -12.94 -56.35 35.95
N GLU A 542 -12.55 -57.54 35.50
CA GLU A 542 -11.66 -57.68 34.33
C GLU A 542 -12.33 -57.16 33.05
N SER A 543 -13.62 -57.45 32.88
CA SER A 543 -14.40 -56.94 31.75
C SER A 543 -14.50 -55.42 31.77
N ARG A 544 -14.72 -54.84 32.95
CA ARG A 544 -14.68 -53.39 33.17
C ARG A 544 -13.33 -52.80 32.76
N ASP A 545 -12.22 -53.39 33.21
CA ASP A 545 -10.88 -52.85 32.92
C ASP A 545 -10.58 -52.85 31.42
N ILE A 546 -10.93 -53.93 30.72
CA ILE A 546 -10.80 -54.01 29.25
C ILE A 546 -11.64 -52.93 28.55
N ILE A 547 -12.87 -52.70 29.03
CA ILE A 547 -13.76 -51.68 28.46
C ILE A 547 -13.27 -50.28 28.79
N ILE A 548 -12.76 -49.99 29.98
CA ILE A 548 -12.22 -48.66 30.29
C ILE A 548 -10.96 -48.38 29.47
N ASP A 549 -10.11 -49.38 29.26
CA ASP A 549 -8.83 -49.25 28.55
C ASP A 549 -8.97 -48.68 27.13
N HIS A 550 -10.10 -48.91 26.41
CA HIS A 550 -10.23 -48.40 25.04
C HIS A 550 -10.16 -46.87 24.98
N VAL A 551 -10.61 -46.17 26.03
CA VAL A 551 -10.53 -44.71 26.09
C VAL A 551 -9.07 -44.28 26.20
N PHE A 552 -8.32 -44.87 27.14
CA PHE A 552 -6.90 -44.57 27.35
C PHE A 552 -6.04 -44.95 26.15
N ASP A 553 -6.29 -46.12 25.57
CA ASP A 553 -5.59 -46.61 24.39
C ASP A 553 -5.89 -45.75 23.17
N GLY A 554 -7.15 -45.31 22.99
CA GLY A 554 -7.53 -44.39 21.94
C GLY A 554 -6.83 -43.03 22.08
N VAL A 555 -6.84 -42.45 23.27
CA VAL A 555 -6.13 -41.20 23.58
C VAL A 555 -4.64 -41.33 23.29
N LYS A 556 -4.00 -42.42 23.73
CA LYS A 556 -2.58 -42.67 23.50
C LYS A 556 -2.26 -42.79 22.00
N MET A 557 -3.04 -43.55 21.24
CA MET A 557 -2.86 -43.68 19.79
C MET A 557 -3.00 -42.34 19.07
N LEU A 558 -3.98 -41.53 19.45
CA LEU A 558 -4.21 -40.20 18.86
C LEU A 558 -3.06 -39.23 19.21
N GLN A 559 -2.55 -39.27 20.44
CA GLN A 559 -1.40 -38.48 20.88
C GLN A 559 -0.11 -38.86 20.15
N GLU A 560 0.17 -40.16 20.00
CA GLU A 560 1.33 -40.67 19.26
C GLU A 560 1.32 -40.21 17.80
N MET A 561 0.14 -40.13 17.19
CA MET A 561 -0.05 -39.62 15.82
C MET A 561 -0.23 -38.10 15.74
N ARG A 562 -0.04 -37.37 16.86
CA ARG A 562 -0.15 -35.91 16.96
C ARG A 562 -1.48 -35.37 16.42
N PHE A 563 -2.58 -36.03 16.77
CA PHE A 563 -3.90 -35.53 16.44
C PHE A 563 -4.20 -34.20 17.14
N PRO A 564 -5.09 -33.37 16.57
CA PRO A 564 -5.57 -32.17 17.23
C PRO A 564 -6.19 -32.47 18.60
N GLN A 565 -5.92 -31.62 19.59
CA GLN A 565 -6.38 -31.83 20.97
C GLN A 565 -7.90 -31.98 21.06
N ALA A 566 -8.68 -31.27 20.23
CA ALA A 566 -10.14 -31.40 20.23
C ALA A 566 -10.62 -32.82 19.89
N ILE A 567 -9.93 -33.54 18.99
CA ILE A 567 -10.27 -34.94 18.65
C ILE A 567 -9.85 -35.89 19.77
N ILE A 568 -8.68 -35.66 20.36
CA ILE A 568 -8.19 -36.41 21.54
C ILE A 568 -9.17 -36.24 22.71
N ASP A 569 -9.65 -35.01 22.92
CA ASP A 569 -10.59 -34.66 23.99
C ASP A 569 -11.94 -35.34 23.79
N ILE A 570 -12.47 -35.39 22.56
CA ILE A 570 -13.71 -36.15 22.26
C ILE A 570 -13.50 -37.63 22.58
N ALA A 571 -12.40 -38.25 22.14
CA ALA A 571 -12.09 -39.64 22.48
C ALA A 571 -11.96 -39.86 23.99
N ALA A 572 -11.36 -38.93 24.74
CA ALA A 572 -11.26 -39.02 26.19
C ALA A 572 -12.60 -38.82 26.93
N GLN A 573 -13.51 -38.01 26.37
CA GLN A 573 -14.70 -37.51 27.06
C GLN A 573 -16.01 -38.16 26.63
N HIS A 574 -16.05 -38.92 25.53
CA HIS A 574 -17.31 -39.41 24.94
C HIS A 574 -18.13 -40.30 25.89
N HIS A 575 -17.48 -40.98 26.86
CA HIS A 575 -18.19 -41.68 27.93
C HIS A 575 -18.28 -40.91 29.25
N GLY A 576 -17.57 -39.79 29.39
CA GLY A 576 -17.50 -38.97 30.59
C GLY A 576 -17.17 -39.83 31.82
N THR A 577 -17.99 -39.73 32.85
CA THR A 577 -17.86 -40.56 34.06
C THR A 577 -19.01 -41.54 34.23
N THR A 578 -19.63 -41.97 33.12
CA THR A 578 -20.82 -42.84 33.16
C THR A 578 -20.51 -44.21 33.74
N VAL A 579 -21.53 -44.89 34.26
CA VAL A 579 -21.41 -46.24 34.81
C VAL A 579 -21.53 -47.28 33.69
N ILE A 580 -20.62 -48.26 33.65
CA ILE A 580 -20.71 -49.44 32.78
C ILE A 580 -21.79 -50.39 33.32
N LYS A 581 -23.06 -50.04 33.07
CA LYS A 581 -24.25 -50.61 33.74
C LYS A 581 -24.30 -52.13 33.71
N TYR A 582 -24.05 -52.76 32.56
CA TYR A 582 -24.16 -54.23 32.42
C TYR A 582 -23.22 -54.98 33.37
N PHE A 583 -21.94 -54.61 33.39
CA PHE A 583 -20.96 -55.26 34.26
C PHE A 583 -21.11 -54.85 35.73
N TYR A 584 -21.59 -53.63 36.01
CA TYR A 584 -21.97 -53.23 37.36
C TYR A 584 -23.08 -54.13 37.93
N HIS A 585 -24.15 -54.38 37.18
CA HIS A 585 -25.23 -55.27 37.62
C HIS A 585 -24.74 -56.71 37.79
N LYS A 586 -23.96 -57.24 36.84
CA LYS A 586 -23.34 -58.57 36.94
C LYS A 586 -22.40 -58.70 38.14
N ALA A 587 -21.69 -57.64 38.51
CA ALA A 587 -20.87 -57.58 39.72
C ALA A 587 -21.72 -57.57 40.98
N LYS A 588 -22.80 -56.80 41.00
CA LYS A 588 -23.73 -56.70 42.13
C LYS A 588 -24.44 -58.02 42.43
N GLU A 589 -24.74 -58.83 41.41
CA GLU A 589 -25.26 -60.19 41.57
C GLU A 589 -24.27 -61.11 42.30
N ARG A 590 -22.97 -60.93 42.09
CA ARG A 590 -21.91 -61.69 42.77
C ARG A 590 -21.54 -61.11 44.13
N LYS A 591 -21.59 -59.80 44.27
CA LYS A 591 -21.14 -59.02 45.43
C LYS A 591 -22.09 -57.82 45.64
N PRO A 592 -23.16 -57.97 46.44
CA PRO A 592 -24.22 -56.96 46.59
C PRO A 592 -23.76 -55.56 47.04
N GLU A 593 -22.65 -55.48 47.77
CA GLU A 593 -22.02 -54.25 48.27
C GLU A 593 -21.19 -53.51 47.21
N THR A 594 -21.13 -54.02 45.97
CA THR A 594 -20.42 -53.37 44.86
C THR A 594 -20.96 -51.97 44.62
N LYS A 595 -20.06 -50.99 44.64
CA LYS A 595 -20.39 -49.57 44.47
C LYS A 595 -20.40 -49.18 42.97
N PRO A 596 -21.36 -48.36 42.50
CA PRO A 596 -21.37 -47.88 41.11
C PRO A 596 -20.07 -47.18 40.70
N GLU A 597 -19.40 -46.50 41.64
CA GLU A 597 -18.15 -45.78 41.44
C GLU A 597 -17.02 -46.70 40.95
N GLU A 598 -17.03 -47.99 41.33
CA GLU A 598 -16.04 -48.96 40.87
C GLU A 598 -16.18 -49.29 39.38
N PHE A 599 -17.31 -48.95 38.75
CA PHE A 599 -17.64 -49.24 37.35
C PHE A 599 -17.85 -47.96 36.52
N ARG A 600 -17.44 -46.81 37.05
CA ARG A 600 -17.47 -45.55 36.29
C ARG A 600 -16.24 -45.43 35.41
N TYR A 601 -16.42 -44.85 34.23
CA TYR A 601 -15.29 -44.31 33.48
C TYR A 601 -14.58 -43.22 34.30
N PRO A 602 -13.24 -43.14 34.19
CA PRO A 602 -12.46 -42.15 34.95
C PRO A 602 -12.67 -40.71 34.47
N GLY A 603 -13.29 -40.51 33.30
CA GLY A 603 -13.52 -39.21 32.70
C GLY A 603 -12.30 -38.64 31.98
N PRO A 604 -12.29 -37.32 31.73
CA PRO A 604 -13.17 -36.30 32.31
C PRO A 604 -14.58 -36.25 31.68
N LYS A 605 -15.54 -35.60 32.37
CA LYS A 605 -16.84 -35.21 31.80
C LYS A 605 -16.63 -34.31 30.56
N PRO A 606 -17.56 -34.32 29.58
CA PRO A 606 -17.55 -33.40 28.44
C PRO A 606 -17.32 -31.95 28.84
N LYS A 607 -16.34 -31.31 28.21
CA LYS A 607 -16.03 -29.88 28.39
C LYS A 607 -16.57 -29.01 27.27
N THR A 608 -16.90 -29.61 26.14
CA THR A 608 -17.43 -28.91 24.95
C THR A 608 -18.79 -29.46 24.57
N LYS A 609 -19.56 -28.67 23.80
CA LYS A 609 -20.87 -29.09 23.30
C LYS A 609 -20.73 -30.24 22.32
N GLU A 610 -19.70 -30.21 21.48
CA GLU A 610 -19.37 -31.26 20.52
C GLU A 610 -19.11 -32.59 21.22
N ALA A 611 -18.30 -32.62 22.29
CA ALA A 611 -18.03 -33.84 23.04
C ALA A 611 -19.30 -34.40 23.72
N ALA A 612 -20.17 -33.53 24.25
CA ALA A 612 -21.44 -33.93 24.84
C ALA A 612 -22.43 -34.47 23.78
N ILE A 613 -22.44 -33.89 22.59
CA ILE A 613 -23.24 -34.39 21.45
C ILE A 613 -22.75 -35.76 21.01
N VAL A 614 -21.43 -35.97 20.88
CA VAL A 614 -20.84 -37.27 20.55
C VAL A 614 -21.21 -38.32 21.61
N MET A 615 -21.15 -37.97 22.90
CA MET A 615 -21.61 -38.84 23.99
C MET A 615 -23.07 -39.29 23.84
N ILE A 616 -23.98 -38.37 23.49
CA ILE A 616 -25.40 -38.67 23.29
C ILE A 616 -25.57 -39.56 22.07
N ALA A 617 -24.95 -39.20 20.94
CA ALA A 617 -25.04 -39.91 19.68
C ALA A 617 -24.50 -41.36 19.80
N ASP A 618 -23.35 -41.54 20.45
CA ASP A 618 -22.76 -42.85 20.76
C ASP A 618 -23.74 -43.72 21.56
N THR A 619 -24.25 -43.19 22.68
CA THR A 619 -25.16 -43.95 23.56
C THR A 619 -26.47 -44.32 22.82
N VAL A 620 -27.01 -43.40 22.01
CA VAL A 620 -28.22 -43.65 21.21
C VAL A 620 -27.96 -44.71 20.15
N GLU A 621 -26.90 -44.60 19.35
CA GLU A 621 -26.57 -45.56 18.28
C GLU A 621 -26.36 -46.96 18.86
N ALA A 622 -25.50 -47.07 19.89
CA ALA A 622 -25.14 -48.35 20.50
C ALA A 622 -26.37 -49.05 21.12
N THR A 623 -27.25 -48.29 21.78
CA THR A 623 -28.47 -48.84 22.36
C THR A 623 -29.47 -49.24 21.27
N LEU A 624 -29.63 -48.41 20.24
CA LEU A 624 -30.55 -48.67 19.13
C LEU A 624 -30.15 -49.91 18.35
N ARG A 625 -28.85 -50.09 18.09
CA ARG A 625 -28.28 -51.26 17.40
C ARG A 625 -28.58 -52.58 18.12
N ALA A 626 -28.75 -52.55 19.44
CA ALA A 626 -29.11 -53.71 20.25
C ALA A 626 -30.63 -54.01 20.25
N MET A 627 -31.48 -53.10 19.77
CA MET A 627 -32.93 -53.28 19.73
C MET A 627 -33.36 -54.09 18.50
N LYS A 628 -34.32 -55.01 18.69
CA LYS A 628 -34.93 -55.76 17.58
C LYS A 628 -36.10 -54.94 16.99
N ALA A 629 -35.95 -54.49 15.74
CA ALA A 629 -36.99 -53.80 14.97
C ALA A 629 -37.74 -52.69 15.75
N PRO A 630 -37.04 -51.67 16.26
CA PRO A 630 -37.65 -50.61 17.08
C PRO A 630 -38.63 -49.74 16.28
N THR A 631 -39.79 -49.44 16.87
CA THR A 631 -40.76 -48.50 16.34
C THR A 631 -40.30 -47.05 16.52
N ARG A 632 -40.86 -46.10 15.74
CA ARG A 632 -40.52 -44.67 15.88
C ARG A 632 -40.76 -44.13 17.29
N ALA A 633 -41.81 -44.60 17.98
CA ALA A 633 -42.11 -44.21 19.35
C ALA A 633 -41.06 -44.73 20.34
N GLU A 634 -40.57 -45.96 20.14
CA GLU A 634 -39.49 -46.53 20.97
C GLU A 634 -38.15 -45.82 20.74
N ILE A 635 -37.86 -45.40 19.50
CA ILE A 635 -36.68 -44.59 19.19
C ILE A 635 -36.78 -43.23 19.87
N ALA A 636 -37.94 -42.56 19.79
CA ALA A 636 -38.18 -41.28 20.48
C ALA A 636 -37.98 -41.40 22.00
N ALA A 637 -38.56 -42.43 22.61
CA ALA A 637 -38.41 -42.71 24.04
C ALA A 637 -36.94 -43.02 24.42
N LEU A 638 -36.19 -43.73 23.56
CA LEU A 638 -34.78 -44.02 23.77
C LEU A 638 -33.92 -42.74 23.79
N VAL A 639 -34.12 -41.83 22.83
CA VAL A 639 -33.35 -40.58 22.76
C VAL A 639 -33.66 -39.71 23.98
N GLU A 640 -34.94 -39.57 24.34
CA GLU A 640 -35.35 -38.78 25.50
C GLU A 640 -34.80 -39.35 26.81
N ARG A 641 -34.91 -40.67 27.00
CA ARG A 641 -34.36 -41.35 28.18
C ARG A 641 -32.85 -41.17 28.26
N THR A 642 -32.14 -41.35 27.15
CA THR A 642 -30.67 -41.19 27.10
C THR A 642 -30.27 -39.79 27.57
N ILE A 643 -30.89 -38.74 27.03
CA ILE A 643 -30.58 -37.36 27.42
C ILE A 643 -30.87 -37.15 28.91
N ARG A 644 -32.04 -37.59 29.40
CA ARG A 644 -32.43 -37.46 30.81
C ARG A 644 -31.46 -38.16 31.74
N GLU A 645 -31.06 -39.39 31.43
CA GLU A 645 -30.08 -40.14 32.23
C GLU A 645 -28.73 -39.43 32.32
N LYS A 646 -28.24 -38.78 31.24
CA LYS A 646 -26.99 -38.03 31.28
C LYS A 646 -27.10 -36.74 32.09
N ILE A 647 -28.27 -36.08 32.06
CA ILE A 647 -28.57 -34.90 32.92
C ILE A 647 -28.57 -35.34 34.39
N ASP A 648 -29.31 -36.39 34.73
CA ASP A 648 -29.46 -36.87 36.11
C ASP A 648 -28.12 -37.37 36.69
N ASP A 649 -27.22 -37.91 35.84
CA ASP A 649 -25.85 -38.30 36.22
C ASP A 649 -24.84 -37.13 36.19
N GLY A 650 -25.30 -35.90 35.92
CA GLY A 650 -24.49 -34.68 35.87
C GLY A 650 -23.42 -34.68 34.76
N GLN A 651 -23.57 -35.46 33.69
CA GLN A 651 -22.52 -35.57 32.66
C GLN A 651 -22.26 -34.25 31.93
N PHE A 652 -23.21 -33.33 31.93
CA PHE A 652 -23.12 -32.03 31.25
C PHE A 652 -22.71 -30.87 32.16
N ASP A 653 -22.33 -31.13 33.43
CA ASP A 653 -21.99 -30.07 34.41
C ASP A 653 -20.82 -29.18 33.99
N HIS A 654 -19.96 -29.67 33.08
CA HIS A 654 -18.74 -28.99 32.65
C HIS A 654 -18.80 -28.47 31.20
N CYS A 655 -19.97 -28.52 30.55
CA CYS A 655 -20.17 -27.93 29.24
C CYS A 655 -21.41 -27.00 29.23
N ASP A 656 -21.37 -25.94 28.42
CA ASP A 656 -22.40 -24.89 28.44
C ASP A 656 -23.67 -25.27 27.63
N LEU A 657 -24.12 -26.52 27.67
CA LEU A 657 -25.35 -26.96 27.02
C LEU A 657 -26.59 -26.43 27.75
N THR A 658 -27.46 -25.76 27.01
CA THR A 658 -28.75 -25.28 27.53
C THR A 658 -29.85 -26.31 27.30
N MET A 659 -30.92 -26.28 28.12
CA MET A 659 -32.09 -27.15 27.92
C MET A 659 -32.71 -26.99 26.52
N ARG A 660 -32.74 -25.76 25.98
CA ARG A 660 -33.22 -25.50 24.63
C ARG A 660 -32.35 -26.18 23.56
N GLU A 661 -31.03 -26.21 23.76
CA GLU A 661 -30.12 -26.90 22.85
C GLU A 661 -30.29 -28.42 22.94
N LEU A 662 -30.51 -28.98 24.13
CA LEU A 662 -30.80 -30.40 24.32
C LEU A 662 -32.08 -30.83 23.60
N ASP A 663 -33.14 -30.00 23.63
CA ASP A 663 -34.37 -30.26 22.88
C ASP A 663 -34.13 -30.26 21.35
N ARG A 664 -33.32 -29.32 20.84
CA ARG A 664 -32.94 -29.27 19.41
C ARG A 664 -32.05 -30.45 19.00
N ILE A 665 -31.12 -30.86 19.86
CA ILE A 665 -30.30 -32.06 19.66
C ILE A 665 -31.19 -33.30 19.54
N ARG A 666 -32.17 -33.46 20.45
CA ARG A 666 -33.16 -34.55 20.40
C ARG A 666 -33.89 -34.56 19.06
N GLU A 667 -34.45 -33.43 18.64
CA GLU A 667 -35.18 -33.31 17.37
C GLU A 667 -34.31 -33.66 16.16
N ALA A 668 -33.08 -33.15 16.12
CA ALA A 668 -32.13 -33.44 15.04
C ALA A 668 -31.77 -34.92 14.96
N ILE A 669 -31.46 -35.56 16.09
CA ILE A 669 -31.18 -37.01 16.16
C ILE A 669 -32.37 -37.83 15.65
N LEU A 670 -33.59 -37.48 16.07
CA LEU A 670 -34.81 -38.17 15.64
C LEU A 670 -35.09 -38.01 14.15
N ALA A 671 -34.85 -36.82 13.60
CA ALA A 671 -34.97 -36.58 12.16
C ALA A 671 -33.97 -37.43 11.36
N THR A 672 -32.70 -37.46 11.78
CA THR A 672 -31.65 -38.26 11.11
C THR A 672 -31.95 -39.75 11.15
N LEU A 673 -32.37 -40.27 12.32
CA LEU A 673 -32.77 -41.68 12.45
C LEU A 673 -34.02 -42.00 11.60
N SER A 674 -35.01 -41.12 11.56
CA SER A 674 -36.22 -41.32 10.74
C SER A 674 -35.90 -41.41 9.24
N GLY A 675 -34.91 -40.66 8.76
CA GLY A 675 -34.42 -40.74 7.38
C GLY A 675 -33.74 -42.07 7.06
N SER A 676 -32.94 -42.61 8.00
CA SER A 676 -32.21 -43.88 7.81
C SER A 676 -33.08 -45.14 7.93
N PHE A 677 -34.20 -45.08 8.66
CA PHE A 677 -35.08 -46.22 8.96
C PHE A 677 -36.32 -46.33 8.04
N HIS A 678 -36.30 -45.77 6.83
CA HIS A 678 -37.32 -46.14 5.84
C HIS A 678 -37.08 -47.60 5.45
N ALA A 679 -37.97 -48.47 5.93
CA ALA A 679 -38.01 -49.87 5.58
C ALA A 679 -37.78 -50.01 4.07
N ARG A 680 -36.73 -50.76 3.69
CA ARG A 680 -36.70 -51.38 2.37
C ARG A 680 -38.03 -52.09 2.24
N ILE A 681 -38.82 -51.68 1.26
CA ILE A 681 -40.06 -52.35 0.89
C ILE A 681 -39.70 -53.83 0.71
N GLU A 682 -40.11 -54.69 1.64
CA GLU A 682 -40.08 -56.13 1.43
C GLU A 682 -41.14 -56.40 0.36
N TYR A 683 -40.68 -56.69 -0.85
CA TYR A 683 -41.55 -57.28 -1.86
C TYR A 683 -41.98 -58.66 -1.34
N PRO A 684 -43.29 -58.96 -1.29
CA PRO A 684 -43.75 -60.29 -0.92
C PRO A 684 -43.13 -61.32 -1.87
N GLU A 685 -42.48 -62.35 -1.33
CA GLU A 685 -42.17 -63.54 -2.12
C GLU A 685 -43.50 -64.19 -2.52
N GLU A 686 -43.82 -64.18 -3.81
CA GLU A 686 -44.93 -64.94 -4.36
C GLU A 686 -44.64 -66.43 -4.17
N SER A 687 -45.39 -67.03 -3.24
CA SER A 687 -45.45 -68.47 -3.04
C SER A 687 -45.92 -69.16 -4.33
N ALA A 688 -45.07 -70.03 -4.85
CA ALA A 688 -45.42 -70.99 -5.87
C ALA A 688 -46.53 -71.95 -5.39
N SER A 689 -47.68 -71.96 -6.07
CA SER A 689 -48.56 -73.13 -6.16
C SER A 689 -49.63 -72.97 -7.26
N GLY A 690 -49.72 -73.96 -8.16
CA GLY A 690 -51.00 -74.34 -8.79
C GLY A 690 -51.06 -74.25 -10.32
N ALA A 691 -51.06 -75.42 -10.96
CA ALA A 691 -51.12 -75.67 -12.40
C ALA A 691 -52.47 -75.35 -13.09
N GLY A 692 -52.46 -75.18 -14.43
CA GLY A 692 -53.67 -75.32 -15.25
C GLY A 692 -53.70 -74.71 -16.66
N SER A 693 -53.05 -75.38 -17.63
CA SER A 693 -53.44 -75.57 -19.05
C SER A 693 -53.74 -74.41 -20.04
N THR A 694 -52.88 -74.38 -21.07
CA THR A 694 -53.13 -74.40 -22.54
C THR A 694 -53.62 -73.17 -23.34
N SER A 695 -52.76 -72.82 -24.32
CA SER A 695 -52.99 -72.64 -25.77
C SER A 695 -52.87 -71.24 -26.38
N GLY A 696 -52.05 -71.14 -27.44
CA GLY A 696 -52.18 -70.19 -28.56
C GLY A 696 -51.28 -68.94 -28.53
N GLY A 697 -50.21 -68.92 -29.35
CA GLY A 697 -49.70 -67.66 -29.95
C GLY A 697 -50.34 -67.43 -31.33
N PRO A 698 -49.83 -66.51 -32.19
CA PRO A 698 -48.86 -65.42 -31.99
C PRO A 698 -49.36 -64.06 -32.59
N GLU A 699 -48.43 -63.13 -32.89
CA GLU A 699 -48.55 -61.78 -33.53
C GLU A 699 -48.61 -60.60 -32.54
N GLY A 700 -47.89 -59.48 -32.69
CA GLY A 700 -46.99 -58.99 -33.72
C GLY A 700 -46.44 -57.60 -33.32
N GLU A 701 -45.23 -57.30 -33.81
CA GLU A 701 -44.64 -56.00 -34.18
C GLU A 701 -44.79 -54.73 -33.29
N GLY A 702 -43.62 -54.19 -32.92
CA GLY A 702 -43.27 -52.79 -33.23
C GLY A 702 -43.55 -51.72 -32.17
N VAL A 703 -42.51 -51.12 -31.61
CA VAL A 703 -42.05 -49.76 -31.97
C VAL A 703 -41.01 -49.28 -30.96
N GLU A 704 -39.89 -48.89 -31.54
CA GLU A 704 -38.71 -48.23 -30.99
C GLU A 704 -39.03 -46.75 -30.65
N ALA A 705 -38.66 -46.27 -29.45
CA ALA A 705 -38.61 -44.83 -29.17
C ALA A 705 -37.61 -44.47 -28.05
N GLU A 706 -36.47 -43.97 -28.52
CA GLU A 706 -35.64 -42.86 -28.01
C GLU A 706 -35.44 -42.61 -26.50
N ARG A 707 -34.15 -42.67 -26.17
CA ARG A 707 -33.47 -41.96 -25.08
C ARG A 707 -33.81 -40.45 -25.08
N ARG A 708 -34.18 -39.90 -23.92
CA ARG A 708 -33.74 -38.56 -23.52
C ARG A 708 -33.34 -38.49 -22.05
N SER A 709 -32.13 -37.98 -21.88
CA SER A 709 -31.49 -37.46 -20.68
C SER A 709 -32.38 -36.49 -19.92
N SER A 710 -32.33 -36.56 -18.59
CA SER A 710 -32.76 -35.48 -17.69
C SER A 710 -31.85 -35.47 -16.48
N ALA A 711 -30.90 -34.54 -16.49
CA ALA A 711 -30.24 -34.05 -15.31
C ALA A 711 -31.19 -33.12 -14.55
N GLN A 712 -31.22 -33.25 -13.23
CA GLN A 712 -31.35 -32.14 -12.29
C GLN A 712 -30.56 -32.45 -11.03
#